data_AF-A0A358KG61-F1
#
_entry.id   AF-A0A358KG61-F1
#
_cell.length_a   1.000
_cell.length_b   1.000
_cell.length_c   1.000
_cell.angle_alpha   90.00
_cell.angle_beta   90.00
_cell.angle_gamma   90.00
#
_symmetry.space_group_name_H-M   'P 1'
#
loop_
_entity.id
_entity.type
_entity.pdbx_description
1 polymer ?
#
loop_
_entity_poly.entity_id
_entity_poly.type
_entity_poly.pdbx_seq_one_letter_code
_entity_poly.pdbx_strand_id
1 'polypeptide(L)'
;MRDADPLTEQGRKAYARYYEELSQWQDAAGKAMELGGRVPARPKLPGIAGMWRGPSQFFNGKIAPVVPYAIRGAIWCQGTSNSGDGRIYAARMEALVKGWRDAWGMPDLPFYFTQMQCYGSPDPDNVGFADVRQVQHVFFQNNRKNVGMVVQSDLNSARPQGIHYFNKLHPGMRLARWALAKDYGKNVAYTGPIFSGYRVNGHKVTVVFEKDSLFGGLMVGNKGMAKDYREPGKFVEPARPSPNDSLNHFRLCGADKKWHAAKAKIVGDTVEVTSDKVPAPIGVQYAYSAVPENSNLYNKAGLPATPFAMINGKYIFEEDDLEKAAALKAKYARFTDPDYPILQVAEYYRDGVILQRDQPIRVWGHANEGVTVKIKLGGAVQTVVANDLQQWSVTFPARKASTQPITVQITTSHNHSRTVKDILIGDVWYLTGSTQLTSEWAHDRRDKEAKPPATLPFVREYRRRTAASSFATPRKRRFETGGGRYRTYWSAADFTQETTGVTMFAYEFAKALNRKGIPQGFMTMSSGQGGRNRQFASPLSWTSFAGVRNAKHPAFKTRLDELFLQYPNSPVARKAAAAHVTEVKAFVQDLIKAGQRGADSSTFALQAPAFPEPGQSETVANDTIPTYAYNWNISPLTPMGVAGVIWIPSASNIGENPADYAAELEVYAKSLPQIYGQKEIQFLYAQPTAAIVEGISAPKIPGAQSITFDQWPKSLKEMAVKMANLAQ
;
A
#
# COMPACT_ATOMS: atom_id res chain seq x y z
N MET A 1 26.59 1.53 1.43
CA MET A 1 26.92 0.32 0.64
C MET A 1 27.98 -0.52 1.32
N ARG A 2 29.10 0.07 1.78
CA ARG A 2 30.21 -0.67 2.42
C ARG A 2 29.82 -1.46 3.67
N ASP A 3 28.79 -1.04 4.41
CA ASP A 3 28.28 -1.81 5.55
C ASP A 3 27.79 -3.22 5.18
N ALA A 4 27.39 -3.46 3.92
CA ALA A 4 26.93 -4.78 3.46
C ALA A 4 28.08 -5.73 3.08
N ASP A 5 29.30 -5.22 2.90
CA ASP A 5 30.43 -5.97 2.34
C ASP A 5 31.35 -6.51 3.45
N PRO A 6 31.25 -7.80 3.82
CA PRO A 6 32.06 -8.39 4.88
C PRO A 6 33.55 -8.49 4.54
N LEU A 7 33.96 -8.24 3.29
CA LEU A 7 35.38 -8.17 2.92
C LEU A 7 36.04 -6.90 3.46
N THR A 8 35.25 -5.86 3.73
CA THR A 8 35.73 -4.60 4.33
C THR A 8 35.70 -4.64 5.86
N GLU A 9 36.57 -3.89 6.52
CA GLU A 9 36.52 -3.74 7.99
C GLU A 9 35.19 -3.11 8.45
N GLN A 10 34.70 -2.13 7.69
CA GLN A 10 33.41 -1.47 7.94
C GLN A 10 32.26 -2.49 7.92
N GLY A 11 32.19 -3.36 6.90
CA GLY A 11 31.14 -4.37 6.81
C GLY A 11 31.25 -5.41 7.93
N ARG A 12 32.46 -5.88 8.27
CA ARG A 12 32.64 -6.79 9.42
C ARG A 12 32.12 -6.18 10.73
N LYS A 13 32.44 -4.91 10.99
CA LYS A 13 31.90 -4.17 12.15
C LYS A 13 30.38 -4.06 12.10
N ALA A 14 29.81 -3.82 10.92
CA ALA A 14 28.37 -3.71 10.76
C ALA A 14 27.63 -5.05 11.01
N TYR A 15 28.18 -6.18 10.55
CA TYR A 15 27.63 -7.52 10.86
C TYR A 15 27.75 -7.86 12.34
N ALA A 16 28.88 -7.54 12.98
CA ALA A 16 29.04 -7.71 14.42
C ALA A 16 27.96 -6.93 15.21
N ARG A 17 27.75 -5.66 14.84
CA ARG A 17 26.68 -4.82 15.42
C ARG A 17 25.29 -5.42 15.17
N TYR A 18 25.02 -5.93 13.97
CA TYR A 18 23.74 -6.58 13.66
C TYR A 18 23.43 -7.75 14.60
N TYR A 19 24.42 -8.60 14.92
CA TYR A 19 24.20 -9.72 15.84
C TYR A 19 23.81 -9.25 17.25
N GLU A 20 24.46 -8.20 17.74
CA GLU A 20 24.18 -7.60 19.04
C GLU A 20 22.81 -6.92 19.07
N GLU A 21 22.54 -6.07 18.07
CA GLU A 21 21.25 -5.37 17.91
C GLU A 21 20.10 -6.36 17.79
N LEU A 22 20.28 -7.50 17.12
CA LEU A 22 19.23 -8.51 16.98
C LEU A 22 18.85 -9.14 18.33
N SER A 23 19.83 -9.40 19.19
CA SER A 23 19.58 -9.89 20.54
C SER A 23 18.87 -8.85 21.40
N GLN A 24 19.36 -7.60 21.39
CA GLN A 24 18.73 -6.49 22.14
C GLN A 24 17.30 -6.23 21.66
N TRP A 25 17.09 -6.26 20.34
CA TRP A 25 15.78 -6.16 19.73
C TRP A 25 14.86 -7.27 20.20
N GLN A 26 15.33 -8.51 20.28
CA GLN A 26 14.50 -9.66 20.66
C GLN A 26 13.86 -9.44 22.05
N ASP A 27 14.65 -9.00 23.03
CA ASP A 27 14.17 -8.75 24.39
C ASP A 27 13.21 -7.55 24.44
N ALA A 28 13.58 -6.44 23.80
CA ALA A 28 12.77 -5.22 23.75
C ALA A 28 11.43 -5.47 23.02
N ALA A 29 11.48 -6.20 21.91
CA ALA A 29 10.33 -6.52 21.08
C ALA A 29 9.37 -7.49 21.76
N GLY A 30 9.89 -8.52 22.42
CA GLY A 30 9.05 -9.44 23.17
C GLY A 30 8.35 -8.76 24.35
N LYS A 31 9.06 -7.91 25.12
CA LYS A 31 8.44 -7.10 26.19
C LYS A 31 7.33 -6.19 25.63
N ALA A 32 7.60 -5.51 24.52
CA ALA A 32 6.60 -4.65 23.88
C ALA A 32 5.36 -5.44 23.41
N MET A 33 5.54 -6.63 22.85
CA MET A 33 4.41 -7.49 22.41
C MET A 33 3.55 -7.98 23.56
N GLU A 34 4.17 -8.41 24.67
CA GLU A 34 3.44 -8.86 25.87
C GLU A 34 2.59 -7.73 26.47
N LEU A 35 3.11 -6.51 26.48
CA LEU A 35 2.40 -5.32 26.95
C LEU A 35 1.38 -4.78 25.93
N GLY A 36 1.35 -5.31 24.70
CA GLY A 36 0.49 -4.82 23.62
C GLY A 36 0.90 -3.46 23.05
N GLY A 37 2.18 -3.10 23.20
CA GLY A 37 2.79 -1.86 22.74
C GLY A 37 3.27 -1.90 21.29
N ARG A 38 3.92 -0.81 20.85
CA ARG A 38 4.58 -0.75 19.53
C ARG A 38 5.83 -1.61 19.55
N VAL A 39 5.83 -2.69 18.77
CA VAL A 39 7.02 -3.53 18.58
C VAL A 39 8.10 -2.71 17.85
N PRO A 40 9.34 -2.59 18.39
CA PRO A 40 10.45 -1.98 17.70
C PRO A 40 10.75 -2.73 16.39
N ALA A 41 11.22 -1.99 15.39
CA ALA A 41 11.57 -2.59 14.11
C ALA A 41 12.76 -3.55 14.31
N ARG A 42 12.65 -4.75 13.74
CA ARG A 42 13.75 -5.72 13.71
C ARG A 42 14.96 -5.09 13.01
N PRO A 43 16.17 -5.19 13.59
CA PRO A 43 17.38 -4.76 12.89
C PRO A 43 17.49 -5.57 11.59
N LYS A 44 17.82 -4.88 10.51
CA LYS A 44 18.02 -5.50 9.21
C LYS A 44 19.47 -5.92 9.09
N LEU A 45 19.71 -6.89 8.21
CA LEU A 45 21.07 -7.20 7.79
C LEU A 45 21.78 -5.91 7.33
N PRO A 46 23.09 -5.78 7.59
CA PRO A 46 23.85 -4.58 7.24
C PRO A 46 23.72 -4.15 5.78
N GLY A 47 23.57 -2.85 5.56
CA GLY A 47 23.47 -2.23 4.24
C GLY A 47 22.30 -2.78 3.40
N ILE A 48 22.57 -3.18 2.15
CA ILE A 48 21.54 -3.59 1.18
C ILE A 48 21.13 -5.06 1.30
N ALA A 49 21.85 -5.86 2.10
CA ALA A 49 21.64 -7.30 2.19
C ALA A 49 20.21 -7.68 2.62
N GLY A 50 19.50 -6.79 3.31
CA GLY A 50 18.10 -6.98 3.72
C GLY A 50 17.07 -6.03 3.08
N MET A 51 17.41 -5.30 2.02
CA MET A 51 16.52 -4.30 1.42
C MET A 51 15.81 -4.81 0.17
N TRP A 52 14.47 -4.90 0.21
CA TRP A 52 13.61 -5.25 -0.93
C TRP A 52 13.66 -4.25 -2.11
N ARG A 53 14.28 -3.08 -1.92
CA ARG A 53 14.58 -2.07 -2.97
C ARG A 53 15.94 -1.40 -2.75
N GLY A 54 16.91 -2.15 -2.23
CA GLY A 54 18.23 -1.59 -1.94
C GLY A 54 18.97 -1.14 -3.21
N PRO A 55 19.89 -0.15 -3.12
CA PRO A 55 20.79 0.16 -4.23
C PRO A 55 21.48 -1.12 -4.72
N SER A 56 21.49 -1.34 -6.03
CA SER A 56 22.06 -2.53 -6.71
C SER A 56 21.31 -3.86 -6.61
N GLN A 57 20.17 -3.96 -5.92
CA GLN A 57 19.45 -5.24 -5.86
C GLN A 57 19.02 -5.76 -7.25
N PHE A 58 18.48 -4.88 -8.11
CA PHE A 58 18.16 -5.27 -9.49
C PHE A 58 19.40 -5.56 -10.32
N PHE A 59 20.52 -4.89 -10.03
CA PHE A 59 21.78 -5.20 -10.69
C PHE A 59 22.20 -6.63 -10.33
N ASN A 60 22.34 -6.95 -9.05
CA ASN A 60 22.78 -8.27 -8.60
C ASN A 60 21.82 -9.40 -9.01
N GLY A 61 20.51 -9.17 -8.93
CA GLY A 61 19.51 -10.21 -9.23
C GLY A 61 19.18 -10.38 -10.71
N LYS A 62 19.48 -9.41 -11.59
CA LYS A 62 19.08 -9.45 -13.01
C LYS A 62 20.21 -9.18 -13.99
N ILE A 63 21.16 -8.33 -13.63
CA ILE A 63 22.20 -7.81 -14.52
C ILE A 63 23.52 -8.58 -14.30
N ALA A 64 23.96 -8.74 -13.05
CA ALA A 64 25.21 -9.43 -12.72
C ALA A 64 25.33 -10.85 -13.33
N PRO A 65 24.27 -11.70 -13.33
CA PRO A 65 24.36 -13.04 -13.92
C PRO A 65 24.57 -13.04 -15.44
N VAL A 66 24.24 -11.94 -16.13
CA VAL A 66 24.40 -11.82 -17.58
C VAL A 66 25.64 -11.03 -17.98
N VAL A 67 26.42 -10.52 -17.03
CA VAL A 67 27.68 -9.80 -17.32
C VAL A 67 28.66 -10.62 -18.17
N PRO A 68 28.82 -11.95 -17.97
CA PRO A 68 29.69 -12.76 -18.83
C PRO A 68 29.24 -12.84 -20.29
N TYR A 69 27.99 -12.47 -20.61
CA TYR A 69 27.49 -12.46 -21.98
C TYR A 69 27.96 -11.19 -22.71
N ALA A 70 28.55 -11.37 -23.89
CA ALA A 70 29.02 -10.26 -24.71
C ALA A 70 27.84 -9.40 -25.22
N ILE A 71 27.92 -8.08 -24.98
CA ILE A 71 26.92 -7.12 -25.43
C ILE A 71 27.56 -6.04 -26.31
N ARG A 72 26.75 -5.44 -27.19
CA ARG A 72 27.18 -4.30 -28.02
C ARG A 72 26.96 -2.94 -27.34
N GLY A 73 26.03 -2.87 -26.39
CA GLY A 73 25.59 -1.64 -25.75
C GLY A 73 24.36 -1.89 -24.87
N ALA A 74 23.89 -0.83 -24.21
CA ALA A 74 22.75 -0.85 -23.30
C ALA A 74 21.64 0.08 -23.79
N ILE A 75 20.39 -0.37 -23.65
CA ILE A 75 19.19 0.44 -23.86
C ILE A 75 18.46 0.62 -22.53
N TRP A 76 18.19 1.87 -22.14
CA TRP A 76 17.56 2.21 -20.87
C TRP A 76 16.24 2.97 -21.04
N CYS A 77 15.15 2.40 -20.55
CA CYS A 77 13.82 3.02 -20.57
C CYS A 77 13.23 2.99 -19.16
N GLN A 78 13.57 4.00 -18.36
CA GLN A 78 13.12 4.11 -16.98
C GLN A 78 13.08 5.59 -16.55
N GLY A 79 12.29 5.87 -15.51
CA GLY A 79 12.20 7.16 -14.83
C GLY A 79 10.82 7.40 -14.19
N THR A 80 9.83 6.58 -14.55
CA THR A 80 8.45 6.68 -14.05
C THR A 80 8.36 6.62 -12.53
N SER A 81 9.04 5.67 -11.89
CA SER A 81 9.07 5.51 -10.43
C SER A 81 10.00 6.50 -9.73
N ASN A 82 10.66 7.36 -10.50
CA ASN A 82 11.59 8.41 -10.06
C ASN A 82 10.97 9.80 -10.24
N SER A 83 9.67 9.87 -10.55
CA SER A 83 8.91 11.12 -10.50
C SER A 83 9.04 11.75 -9.11
N GLY A 84 9.51 13.00 -9.06
CA GLY A 84 9.75 13.72 -7.82
C GLY A 84 11.14 13.51 -7.18
N ASP A 85 12.03 12.73 -7.80
CA ASP A 85 13.43 12.65 -7.36
C ASP A 85 14.18 13.99 -7.50
N GLY A 86 13.74 14.86 -8.42
CA GLY A 86 14.46 16.07 -8.78
C GLY A 86 15.83 15.76 -9.38
N ARG A 87 16.80 16.66 -9.20
CA ARG A 87 18.12 16.58 -9.85
C ARG A 87 18.93 15.33 -9.50
N ILE A 88 18.65 14.66 -8.36
CA ILE A 88 19.41 13.47 -7.95
C ILE A 88 19.31 12.33 -8.97
N TYR A 89 18.27 12.31 -9.82
CA TYR A 89 18.11 11.28 -10.83
C TYR A 89 19.24 11.30 -11.89
N ALA A 90 19.81 12.47 -12.21
CA ALA A 90 20.97 12.55 -13.11
C ALA A 90 22.19 11.85 -12.51
N ALA A 91 22.52 12.12 -11.24
CA ALA A 91 23.61 11.46 -10.53
C ALA A 91 23.41 9.93 -10.44
N ARG A 92 22.15 9.46 -10.31
CA ARG A 92 21.83 8.03 -10.35
C ARG A 92 22.09 7.42 -11.72
N MET A 93 21.77 8.14 -12.81
CA MET A 93 22.08 7.70 -14.17
C MET A 93 23.60 7.69 -14.44
N GLU A 94 24.35 8.65 -13.91
CA GLU A 94 25.82 8.66 -14.00
C GLU A 94 26.42 7.43 -13.31
N ALA A 95 25.96 7.14 -12.09
CA ALA A 95 26.37 5.95 -11.37
C ALA A 95 25.99 4.65 -12.11
N LEU A 96 24.81 4.61 -12.74
CA LEU A 96 24.35 3.48 -13.54
C LEU A 96 25.29 3.22 -14.74
N VAL A 97 25.54 4.26 -15.55
CA VAL A 97 26.36 4.13 -16.77
C VAL A 97 27.80 3.76 -16.42
N LYS A 98 28.39 4.45 -15.42
CA LYS A 98 29.73 4.12 -14.95
C LYS A 98 29.80 2.69 -14.43
N GLY A 99 28.86 2.30 -13.57
CA GLY A 99 28.82 0.96 -12.99
C GLY A 99 28.67 -0.15 -14.03
N TRP A 100 27.89 0.06 -15.10
CA TRP A 100 27.74 -0.93 -16.18
C TRP A 100 28.99 -1.00 -17.07
N ARG A 101 29.62 0.14 -17.37
CA ARG A 101 30.91 0.17 -18.10
C ARG A 101 31.99 -0.58 -17.33
N ASP A 102 32.07 -0.35 -16.02
CA ASP A 102 33.00 -1.03 -15.13
C ASP A 102 32.70 -2.54 -15.06
N ALA A 103 31.42 -2.93 -14.88
CA ALA A 103 31.01 -4.33 -14.76
C ALA A 103 31.33 -5.16 -16.01
N TRP A 104 31.15 -4.60 -17.21
CA TRP A 104 31.49 -5.27 -18.47
C TRP A 104 32.96 -5.09 -18.90
N GLY A 105 33.76 -4.31 -18.17
CA GLY A 105 35.12 -3.95 -18.61
C GLY A 105 35.13 -3.15 -19.93
N MET A 106 34.05 -2.42 -20.23
CA MET A 106 33.84 -1.69 -21.48
C MET A 106 33.71 -0.19 -21.19
N PRO A 107 34.83 0.57 -21.05
CA PRO A 107 34.78 2.00 -20.68
C PRO A 107 34.01 2.88 -21.67
N ASP A 108 33.89 2.41 -22.91
CA ASP A 108 33.21 3.08 -24.01
C ASP A 108 31.88 2.42 -24.38
N LEU A 109 31.30 1.57 -23.52
CA LEU A 109 30.00 0.93 -23.74
C LEU A 109 28.95 1.96 -24.19
N PRO A 110 28.33 1.78 -25.37
CA PRO A 110 27.21 2.60 -25.82
C PRO A 110 26.03 2.49 -24.87
N PHE A 111 25.46 3.62 -24.46
CA PHE A 111 24.30 3.68 -23.57
C PHE A 111 23.23 4.61 -24.16
N TYR A 112 22.14 4.03 -24.65
CA TYR A 112 21.04 4.78 -25.25
C TYR A 112 19.82 4.73 -24.36
N PHE A 113 19.25 5.87 -24.06
CA PHE A 113 18.10 5.94 -23.18
C PHE A 113 16.98 6.78 -23.77
N THR A 114 15.79 6.60 -23.22
CA THR A 114 14.62 7.36 -23.63
C THR A 114 14.26 8.42 -22.59
N GLN A 115 13.99 9.65 -23.04
CA GLN A 115 13.43 10.70 -22.20
C GLN A 115 12.03 10.28 -21.74
N MET A 116 11.60 10.62 -20.52
CA MET A 116 10.32 10.18 -20.01
C MET A 116 9.14 10.57 -20.92
N GLN A 117 8.24 9.61 -21.17
CA GLN A 117 7.01 9.85 -21.91
C GLN A 117 6.06 10.78 -21.14
N CYS A 118 5.08 11.33 -21.85
CA CYS A 118 4.04 12.19 -21.26
C CYS A 118 3.08 11.38 -20.38
N TYR A 119 2.63 11.96 -19.26
CA TYR A 119 1.64 11.35 -18.36
C TYR A 119 0.98 12.43 -17.49
N GLY A 120 -0.35 12.38 -17.35
CA GLY A 120 -1.13 13.39 -16.62
C GLY A 120 -2.10 14.16 -17.52
N SER A 121 -2.51 15.36 -17.11
CA SER A 121 -3.40 16.22 -17.90
C SER A 121 -2.62 17.09 -18.90
N PRO A 122 -3.22 17.45 -20.06
CA PRO A 122 -2.69 18.45 -21.00
C PRO A 122 -2.88 19.88 -20.46
N ASP A 123 -2.45 20.09 -19.23
CA ASP A 123 -2.45 21.38 -18.56
C ASP A 123 -1.05 21.98 -18.68
N PRO A 124 -0.89 23.18 -19.29
CA PRO A 124 0.42 23.81 -19.45
C PRO A 124 1.10 24.17 -18.11
N ASP A 125 0.35 24.29 -17.02
CA ASP A 125 0.87 24.61 -15.67
C ASP A 125 1.13 23.36 -14.82
N ASN A 126 0.70 22.19 -15.27
CA ASN A 126 1.05 20.92 -14.66
C ASN A 126 2.40 20.43 -15.20
N VAL A 127 3.41 20.29 -14.34
CA VAL A 127 4.76 19.86 -14.75
C VAL A 127 4.82 18.36 -15.04
N GLY A 128 4.20 17.52 -14.20
CA GLY A 128 4.22 16.06 -14.33
C GLY A 128 5.64 15.49 -14.54
N PHE A 129 5.85 14.74 -15.62
CA PHE A 129 7.18 14.17 -15.96
C PHE A 129 8.11 15.13 -16.71
N ALA A 130 7.78 16.42 -16.84
CA ALA A 130 8.69 17.39 -17.46
C ALA A 130 10.00 17.55 -16.67
N ASP A 131 9.93 17.57 -15.33
CA ASP A 131 11.11 17.59 -14.46
C ASP A 131 12.05 16.42 -14.79
N VAL A 132 11.55 15.18 -14.81
CA VAL A 132 12.38 14.00 -15.10
C VAL A 132 12.96 14.05 -16.52
N ARG A 133 12.19 14.50 -17.52
CA ARG A 133 12.70 14.71 -18.89
C ARG A 133 13.86 15.69 -18.92
N GLN A 134 13.76 16.77 -18.15
CA GLN A 134 14.82 17.77 -18.07
C GLN A 134 16.03 17.28 -17.29
N VAL A 135 15.85 16.53 -16.20
CA VAL A 135 16.97 15.89 -15.49
C VAL A 135 17.70 14.92 -16.42
N GLN A 136 16.97 14.16 -17.23
CA GLN A 136 17.52 13.28 -18.26
C GLN A 136 18.28 14.04 -19.36
N HIS A 137 17.79 15.22 -19.75
CA HIS A 137 18.50 16.11 -20.67
C HIS A 137 19.81 16.62 -20.06
N VAL A 138 19.79 17.05 -18.79
CA VAL A 138 20.99 17.47 -18.05
C VAL A 138 22.00 16.34 -17.97
N PHE A 139 21.56 15.12 -17.61
CA PHE A 139 22.41 13.93 -17.64
C PHE A 139 23.06 13.73 -19.01
N PHE A 140 22.28 13.79 -20.08
CA PHE A 140 22.79 13.63 -21.44
C PHE A 140 23.80 14.70 -21.83
N GLN A 141 23.54 15.98 -21.52
CA GLN A 141 24.45 17.09 -21.81
C GLN A 141 25.79 16.94 -21.08
N ASN A 142 25.77 16.45 -19.85
CA ASN A 142 26.98 16.24 -19.05
C ASN A 142 27.75 14.96 -19.41
N ASN A 143 27.13 14.00 -20.11
CA ASN A 143 27.66 12.65 -20.30
C ASN A 143 27.68 12.19 -21.77
N ARG A 144 27.93 13.09 -22.72
CA ARG A 144 27.74 12.88 -24.18
C ARG A 144 28.51 11.70 -24.80
N LYS A 145 29.65 11.30 -24.22
CA LYS A 145 30.52 10.25 -24.80
C LYS A 145 29.81 8.89 -24.80
N ASN A 146 29.51 8.38 -25.99
CA ASN A 146 28.80 7.11 -26.22
C ASN A 146 27.47 7.01 -25.46
N VAL A 147 26.81 8.15 -25.26
CA VAL A 147 25.45 8.23 -24.70
C VAL A 147 24.53 8.87 -25.72
N GLY A 148 23.31 8.37 -25.81
CA GLY A 148 22.28 8.85 -26.73
C GLY A 148 20.94 9.00 -26.03
N MET A 149 20.20 10.05 -26.38
CA MET A 149 18.91 10.36 -25.79
C MET A 149 17.82 10.38 -26.86
N VAL A 150 16.75 9.62 -26.64
CA VAL A 150 15.56 9.61 -27.48
C VAL A 150 14.48 10.48 -26.85
N VAL A 151 14.14 11.58 -27.52
CA VAL A 151 13.01 12.45 -27.13
C VAL A 151 11.68 11.73 -27.35
N GLN A 152 10.71 11.94 -26.45
CA GLN A 152 9.42 11.25 -26.46
C GLN A 152 8.20 12.14 -26.18
N SER A 153 8.34 13.46 -26.16
CA SER A 153 7.24 14.39 -25.82
C SER A 153 6.03 14.30 -26.76
N ASP A 154 6.24 13.79 -27.98
CA ASP A 154 5.25 13.60 -29.02
C ASP A 154 4.61 12.19 -29.04
N LEU A 155 5.05 11.26 -28.19
CA LEU A 155 4.66 9.83 -28.29
C LEU A 155 3.48 9.40 -27.43
N ASN A 156 3.23 10.05 -26.29
CA ASN A 156 2.17 9.64 -25.33
C ASN A 156 1.22 10.78 -24.94
N SER A 157 1.19 11.86 -25.71
CA SER A 157 0.53 13.08 -25.29
C SER A 157 -1.02 13.04 -25.32
N ALA A 158 -1.61 11.95 -25.78
CA ALA A 158 -3.07 11.79 -25.96
C ALA A 158 -3.71 10.80 -24.96
N ARG A 159 -2.95 10.32 -23.96
CA ARG A 159 -3.41 9.27 -23.01
C ARG A 159 -3.31 9.75 -21.56
N PRO A 160 -4.14 10.72 -21.13
CA PRO A 160 -3.93 11.40 -19.85
C PRO A 160 -4.01 10.47 -18.63
N GLN A 161 -4.71 9.35 -18.73
CA GLN A 161 -4.84 8.35 -17.67
C GLN A 161 -3.89 7.14 -17.82
N GLY A 162 -3.07 7.09 -18.86
CA GLY A 162 -2.27 5.92 -19.19
C GLY A 162 -0.77 6.18 -19.24
N ILE A 163 -0.07 5.63 -18.27
CA ILE A 163 1.38 5.79 -18.10
C ILE A 163 2.23 5.00 -19.11
N HIS A 164 1.62 4.07 -19.84
CA HIS A 164 2.26 3.22 -20.84
C HIS A 164 1.84 3.60 -22.27
N TYR A 165 2.78 3.48 -23.22
CA TYR A 165 2.53 3.71 -24.65
C TYR A 165 1.42 2.83 -25.20
N PHE A 166 0.66 3.36 -26.16
CA PHE A 166 -0.11 2.53 -27.08
C PHE A 166 0.79 1.81 -28.11
N ASN A 167 1.86 2.47 -28.53
CA ASN A 167 2.81 1.96 -29.51
C ASN A 167 4.26 2.12 -29.03
N LYS A 168 4.93 1.00 -28.72
CA LYS A 168 6.34 0.97 -28.32
C LYS A 168 7.31 0.91 -29.52
N LEU A 169 6.81 0.80 -30.75
CA LEU A 169 7.63 0.73 -31.96
C LEU A 169 8.40 2.03 -32.20
N HIS A 170 7.73 3.19 -32.14
CA HIS A 170 8.35 4.49 -32.41
C HIS A 170 9.57 4.83 -31.52
N PRO A 171 9.51 4.67 -30.19
CA PRO A 171 10.71 4.89 -29.38
C PRO A 171 11.81 3.85 -29.68
N GLY A 172 11.44 2.60 -30.01
CA GLY A 172 12.39 1.57 -30.46
C GLY A 172 13.09 1.94 -31.78
N MET A 173 12.35 2.47 -32.76
CA MET A 173 12.90 2.96 -34.03
C MET A 173 13.89 4.10 -33.81
N ARG A 174 13.60 5.02 -32.88
CA ARG A 174 14.51 6.12 -32.53
C ARG A 174 15.79 5.62 -31.84
N LEU A 175 15.67 4.65 -30.93
CA LEU A 175 16.83 4.00 -30.31
C LEU A 175 17.70 3.27 -31.35
N ALA A 176 17.07 2.59 -32.31
CA ALA A 176 17.77 1.92 -33.40
C ALA A 176 18.55 2.91 -34.27
N ARG A 177 18.01 4.11 -34.54
CA ARG A 177 18.71 5.15 -35.31
C ARG A 177 20.00 5.61 -34.63
N TRP A 178 19.99 5.75 -33.29
CA TRP A 178 21.21 6.04 -32.52
C TRP A 178 22.28 4.97 -32.75
N ALA A 179 21.92 3.69 -32.60
CA ALA A 179 22.84 2.60 -32.82
C ALA A 179 23.34 2.55 -34.27
N LEU A 180 22.44 2.67 -35.26
CA LEU A 180 22.79 2.66 -36.68
C LEU A 180 23.81 3.75 -37.03
N ALA A 181 23.60 4.96 -36.53
CA ALA A 181 24.48 6.09 -36.81
C ALA A 181 25.81 6.04 -36.06
N LYS A 182 25.80 5.65 -34.78
CA LYS A 182 26.98 5.76 -33.91
C LYS A 182 27.80 4.47 -33.80
N ASP A 183 27.17 3.30 -33.94
CA ASP A 183 27.84 2.00 -33.75
C ASP A 183 27.99 1.17 -35.03
N TYR A 184 27.17 1.46 -36.05
CA TYR A 184 27.16 0.75 -37.34
C TYR A 184 27.53 1.65 -38.54
N GLY A 185 27.92 2.91 -38.30
CA GLY A 185 28.44 3.82 -39.32
C GLY A 185 27.45 4.18 -40.43
N LYS A 186 26.14 4.07 -40.20
CA LYS A 186 25.11 4.41 -41.20
C LYS A 186 24.87 5.93 -41.20
N ASN A 187 24.86 6.53 -42.38
CA ASN A 187 24.53 7.95 -42.55
C ASN A 187 23.01 8.16 -42.46
N VAL A 188 22.48 8.22 -41.23
CA VAL A 188 21.05 8.42 -40.95
C VAL A 188 20.84 9.47 -39.86
N ALA A 189 19.75 10.22 -39.96
CA ALA A 189 19.34 11.13 -38.89
C ALA A 189 18.91 10.35 -37.64
N TYR A 190 19.58 10.63 -36.51
CA TYR A 190 19.45 9.82 -35.29
C TYR A 190 18.89 10.56 -34.07
N THR A 191 18.85 11.88 -34.10
CA THR A 191 18.24 12.70 -33.03
C THR A 191 17.45 13.86 -33.63
N GLY A 192 16.49 14.39 -32.87
CA GLY A 192 15.85 15.68 -33.15
C GLY A 192 16.69 16.85 -32.67
N PRO A 193 16.22 18.11 -32.87
CA PRO A 193 16.90 19.31 -32.40
C PRO A 193 17.18 19.26 -30.90
N ILE A 194 18.45 19.33 -30.51
CA ILE A 194 18.87 19.36 -29.10
C ILE A 194 19.03 20.82 -28.71
N PHE A 195 18.26 21.26 -27.71
CA PHE A 195 18.34 22.62 -27.18
C PHE A 195 19.73 22.90 -26.61
N SER A 196 20.33 24.03 -27.01
CA SER A 196 21.67 24.46 -26.61
C SER A 196 21.65 25.73 -25.77
N GLY A 197 20.63 26.58 -25.92
CA GLY A 197 20.50 27.80 -25.13
C GLY A 197 19.52 28.80 -25.75
N TYR A 198 19.45 29.99 -25.15
CA TYR A 198 18.67 31.11 -25.68
C TYR A 198 19.41 32.44 -25.50
N ARG A 199 19.02 33.43 -26.31
CA ARG A 199 19.46 34.83 -26.18
C ARG A 199 18.25 35.73 -26.05
N VAL A 200 18.33 36.73 -25.18
CA VAL A 200 17.28 37.75 -25.02
C VAL A 200 17.75 39.05 -25.66
N ASN A 201 16.92 39.64 -26.52
CA ASN A 201 17.13 40.97 -27.08
C ASN A 201 15.81 41.76 -26.99
N GLY A 202 15.73 42.67 -26.01
CA GLY A 202 14.47 43.34 -25.66
C GLY A 202 13.38 42.33 -25.30
N HIS A 203 12.23 42.42 -25.98
CA HIS A 203 11.09 41.51 -25.79
C HIS A 203 11.21 40.20 -26.60
N LYS A 204 12.27 40.02 -27.39
CA LYS A 204 12.46 38.88 -28.28
C LYS A 204 13.45 37.88 -27.70
N VAL A 205 13.07 36.61 -27.67
CA VAL A 205 13.94 35.50 -27.29
C VAL A 205 14.29 34.67 -28.52
N THR A 206 15.58 34.45 -28.76
CA THR A 206 16.08 33.55 -29.81
C THR A 206 16.56 32.25 -29.18
N VAL A 207 15.90 31.15 -29.49
CA VAL A 207 16.24 29.79 -29.05
C VAL A 207 17.18 29.14 -30.06
N VAL A 208 18.23 28.50 -29.55
CA VAL A 208 19.32 27.92 -30.35
C VAL A 208 19.43 26.42 -30.08
N PHE A 209 19.70 25.66 -31.13
CA PHE A 209 19.87 24.21 -31.11
C PHE A 209 21.27 23.82 -31.58
N GLU A 210 21.71 22.62 -31.20
CA GLU A 210 22.98 22.06 -31.64
C GLU A 210 22.97 21.80 -33.16
N LYS A 211 24.00 22.29 -33.87
CA LYS A 211 24.10 22.21 -35.33
C LYS A 211 23.94 20.78 -35.87
N ASP A 212 24.61 19.81 -35.25
CA ASP A 212 24.62 18.40 -35.70
C ASP A 212 23.30 17.66 -35.42
N SER A 213 22.36 18.29 -34.71
CA SER A 213 21.04 17.73 -34.39
C SER A 213 19.95 18.15 -35.38
N LEU A 214 20.28 19.06 -36.30
CA LEU A 214 19.30 19.72 -37.18
C LEU A 214 18.99 18.96 -38.46
N PHE A 215 19.86 18.06 -38.96
CA PHE A 215 19.62 17.23 -40.14
C PHE A 215 18.83 17.92 -41.28
N GLY A 216 19.34 19.04 -41.78
CA GLY A 216 18.72 19.84 -42.84
C GLY A 216 17.89 21.04 -42.38
N GLY A 217 17.75 21.27 -41.08
CA GLY A 217 17.13 22.45 -40.46
C GLY A 217 15.88 22.12 -39.65
N LEU A 218 15.19 23.15 -39.16
CA LEU A 218 13.96 23.02 -38.39
C LEU A 218 12.71 22.96 -39.29
N MET A 219 11.65 22.34 -38.78
CA MET A 219 10.32 22.38 -39.40
C MET A 219 9.21 22.39 -38.35
N VAL A 220 8.07 22.96 -38.71
CA VAL A 220 6.79 22.67 -38.05
C VAL A 220 6.32 21.32 -38.58
N GLY A 221 6.10 20.36 -37.68
CA GLY A 221 5.78 18.99 -38.05
C GLY A 221 4.57 18.44 -37.32
N ASN A 222 3.91 17.47 -37.94
CA ASN A 222 2.75 16.77 -37.39
C ASN A 222 3.00 15.25 -37.42
N LYS A 223 2.91 14.64 -36.25
CA LYS A 223 3.02 13.19 -36.04
C LYS A 223 1.65 12.50 -36.01
N GLY A 224 0.59 13.25 -35.73
CA GLY A 224 -0.73 12.76 -35.37
C GLY A 224 -0.80 12.25 -33.92
N MET A 225 -1.92 11.62 -33.56
CA MET A 225 -2.25 11.31 -32.17
C MET A 225 -2.06 9.83 -31.84
N ALA A 226 -1.48 9.54 -30.68
CA ALA A 226 -1.17 8.17 -30.26
C ALA A 226 -2.42 7.28 -30.08
N LYS A 227 -3.60 7.86 -29.84
CA LYS A 227 -4.87 7.13 -29.79
C LYS A 227 -5.25 6.51 -31.16
N ASP A 228 -4.76 7.10 -32.25
CA ASP A 228 -5.07 6.71 -33.63
C ASP A 228 -3.98 5.78 -34.22
N TYR A 229 -3.10 5.21 -33.38
CA TYR A 229 -1.96 4.39 -33.84
C TYR A 229 -2.32 3.16 -34.66
N ARG A 230 -3.57 2.70 -34.58
CA ARG A 230 -4.09 1.57 -35.37
C ARG A 230 -4.54 1.96 -36.76
N GLU A 231 -4.75 3.26 -37.01
CA GLU A 231 -5.19 3.76 -38.30
C GLU A 231 -3.97 4.11 -39.17
N PRO A 232 -3.76 3.42 -40.31
CA PRO A 232 -2.61 3.66 -41.17
C PRO A 232 -2.50 5.13 -41.58
N GLY A 233 -1.32 5.71 -41.41
CA GLY A 233 -1.03 7.08 -41.82
C GLY A 233 -1.52 8.19 -40.88
N LYS A 234 -2.27 7.87 -39.80
CA LYS A 234 -2.74 8.86 -38.81
C LYS A 234 -1.78 9.09 -37.63
N PHE A 235 -0.88 8.16 -37.33
CA PHE A 235 0.18 8.33 -36.33
C PHE A 235 1.51 7.80 -36.88
N VAL A 236 2.40 8.69 -37.30
CA VAL A 236 3.52 8.36 -38.20
C VAL A 236 4.90 8.59 -37.59
N GLU A 237 5.90 7.78 -37.93
CA GLU A 237 7.31 7.98 -37.55
C GLU A 237 8.19 7.79 -38.79
N PRO A 238 8.96 8.80 -39.24
CA PRO A 238 9.11 10.15 -38.67
C PRO A 238 7.87 11.06 -38.89
N ALA A 239 7.80 12.18 -38.18
CA ALA A 239 6.74 13.19 -38.35
C ALA A 239 6.81 13.86 -39.73
N ARG A 240 5.65 14.32 -40.25
CA ARG A 240 5.54 14.98 -41.56
C ARG A 240 5.57 16.50 -41.43
N PRO A 241 6.07 17.26 -42.41
CA PRO A 241 5.94 18.72 -42.41
C PRO A 241 4.48 19.17 -42.35
N SER A 242 4.21 20.25 -41.61
CA SER A 242 2.91 20.92 -41.56
C SER A 242 3.11 22.43 -41.67
N PRO A 243 3.40 22.95 -42.88
CA PRO A 243 3.84 24.34 -43.07
C PRO A 243 2.77 25.39 -42.77
N ASN A 244 1.49 24.98 -42.73
CA ASN A 244 0.37 25.88 -42.42
C ASN A 244 0.12 26.01 -40.91
N ASP A 245 0.73 25.16 -40.08
CA ASP A 245 0.59 25.22 -38.62
C ASP A 245 1.57 26.24 -38.02
N SER A 246 1.15 26.89 -36.94
CA SER A 246 2.04 27.73 -36.13
C SER A 246 2.78 26.90 -35.07
N LEU A 247 4.00 27.28 -34.71
CA LEU A 247 4.70 26.66 -33.57
C LEU A 247 3.90 26.83 -32.28
N ASN A 248 3.83 25.77 -31.48
CA ASN A 248 3.09 25.73 -30.23
C ASN A 248 3.98 25.37 -29.03
N HIS A 249 3.40 25.37 -27.81
CA HIS A 249 4.07 24.99 -26.55
C HIS A 249 5.27 25.84 -26.12
N PHE A 250 5.44 27.02 -26.72
CA PHE A 250 6.39 28.02 -26.23
C PHE A 250 5.75 28.92 -25.16
N ARG A 251 6.48 29.15 -24.08
CA ARG A 251 6.11 30.10 -23.04
C ARG A 251 7.32 30.95 -22.64
N LEU A 252 7.07 32.21 -22.30
CA LEU A 252 8.07 33.13 -21.75
C LEU A 252 7.78 33.42 -20.29
N CYS A 253 8.83 33.65 -19.52
CA CYS A 253 8.76 33.99 -18.11
C CYS A 253 9.26 35.43 -17.89
N GLY A 254 8.47 36.24 -17.18
CA GLY A 254 8.84 37.60 -16.80
C GLY A 254 9.51 37.66 -15.42
N ALA A 255 9.86 38.88 -14.97
CA ALA A 255 10.47 39.11 -13.66
C ALA A 255 9.61 38.65 -12.48
N ASP A 256 8.29 38.55 -12.68
CA ASP A 256 7.31 38.03 -11.72
C ASP A 256 7.35 36.50 -11.56
N LYS A 257 8.24 35.82 -12.31
CA LYS A 257 8.39 34.36 -12.37
C LYS A 257 7.14 33.62 -12.83
N LYS A 258 6.22 34.30 -13.54
CA LYS A 258 5.03 33.67 -14.13
C LYS A 258 5.27 33.31 -15.58
N TRP A 259 4.74 32.16 -15.99
CA TRP A 259 4.85 31.66 -17.35
C TRP A 259 3.66 32.10 -18.20
N HIS A 260 3.90 32.72 -19.35
CA HIS A 260 2.86 33.14 -20.29
C HIS A 260 3.04 32.48 -21.66
N ALA A 261 1.94 32.13 -22.32
CA ALA A 261 1.96 31.66 -23.71
C ALA A 261 2.68 32.66 -24.63
N ALA A 262 3.44 32.15 -25.59
CA ALA A 262 4.26 32.94 -26.49
C ALA A 262 4.05 32.52 -27.95
N LYS A 263 4.14 33.51 -28.85
CA LYS A 263 4.18 33.29 -30.29
C LYS A 263 5.61 32.87 -30.66
N ALA A 264 5.75 31.89 -31.55
CA ALA A 264 7.04 31.39 -31.99
C ALA A 264 7.08 31.20 -33.51
N LYS A 265 8.24 31.47 -34.13
CA LYS A 265 8.49 31.23 -35.55
C LYS A 265 9.91 30.73 -35.80
N ILE A 266 10.07 29.89 -36.81
CA ILE A 266 11.40 29.41 -37.26
C ILE A 266 12.06 30.51 -38.09
N VAL A 267 13.31 30.84 -37.75
CA VAL A 267 14.16 31.78 -38.52
C VAL A 267 15.51 31.10 -38.75
N GLY A 268 15.69 30.57 -39.96
CA GLY A 268 16.83 29.70 -40.29
C GLY A 268 16.86 28.47 -39.38
N ASP A 269 17.96 28.31 -38.65
CA ASP A 269 18.20 27.21 -37.71
C ASP A 269 17.83 27.56 -36.25
N THR A 270 17.14 28.69 -36.04
CA THR A 270 16.73 29.17 -34.72
C THR A 270 15.22 29.36 -34.61
N VAL A 271 14.72 29.53 -33.39
CA VAL A 271 13.32 29.89 -33.15
C VAL A 271 13.26 31.25 -32.45
N GLU A 272 12.54 32.21 -33.03
CA GLU A 272 12.23 33.48 -32.39
C GLU A 272 10.91 33.36 -31.62
N VAL A 273 10.90 33.79 -30.36
CA VAL A 273 9.78 33.67 -29.41
C VAL A 273 9.48 35.05 -28.81
N THR A 274 8.21 35.46 -28.81
CA THR A 274 7.74 36.75 -28.27
C THR A 274 6.42 36.56 -27.51
N SER A 275 6.13 37.41 -26.53
CA SER A 275 4.84 37.43 -25.84
C SER A 275 4.45 38.86 -25.45
N ASP A 276 3.25 39.27 -25.83
CA ASP A 276 2.72 40.60 -25.52
C ASP A 276 2.54 40.81 -24.00
N LYS A 277 2.49 39.71 -23.22
CA LYS A 277 2.39 39.72 -21.75
C LYS A 277 3.76 39.77 -21.05
N VAL A 278 4.86 39.57 -21.78
CA VAL A 278 6.22 39.47 -21.22
C VAL A 278 7.17 40.39 -21.98
N PRO A 279 7.16 41.70 -21.67
CA PRO A 279 7.99 42.67 -22.38
C PRO A 279 9.49 42.53 -22.07
N ALA A 280 9.84 41.94 -20.93
CA ALA A 280 11.21 41.69 -20.48
C ALA A 280 11.37 40.22 -20.04
N PRO A 281 11.57 39.29 -20.99
CA PRO A 281 11.65 37.87 -20.67
C PRO A 281 12.98 37.53 -19.99
N ILE A 282 12.90 36.84 -18.85
CA ILE A 282 14.04 36.28 -18.13
C ILE A 282 14.18 34.77 -18.36
N GLY A 283 13.14 34.14 -18.91
CA GLY A 283 13.11 32.70 -19.14
C GLY A 283 12.26 32.30 -20.33
N VAL A 284 12.51 31.08 -20.82
CA VAL A 284 11.82 30.46 -21.95
C VAL A 284 11.65 28.97 -21.68
N GLN A 285 10.52 28.43 -22.10
CA GLN A 285 10.29 26.99 -22.08
C GLN A 285 9.60 26.52 -23.35
N TYR A 286 9.88 25.28 -23.72
CA TYR A 286 9.24 24.54 -24.80
C TYR A 286 8.83 23.15 -24.29
N ALA A 287 7.55 22.81 -24.47
CA ALA A 287 6.99 21.50 -24.16
C ALA A 287 7.27 21.00 -22.71
N TYR A 288 7.46 21.93 -21.77
CA TYR A 288 7.72 21.67 -20.36
C TYR A 288 6.41 21.61 -19.55
N SER A 289 5.61 20.59 -19.82
CA SER A 289 4.39 20.29 -19.07
C SER A 289 4.15 18.79 -19.06
N ALA A 290 3.29 18.28 -18.19
CA ALA A 290 2.99 16.87 -18.02
C ALA A 290 2.65 16.18 -19.35
N VAL A 291 1.89 16.90 -20.18
CA VAL A 291 1.43 16.47 -21.50
C VAL A 291 1.46 17.68 -22.46
N PRO A 292 2.56 17.89 -23.21
CA PRO A 292 2.64 18.91 -24.25
C PRO A 292 1.98 18.38 -25.54
N GLU A 293 0.66 18.26 -25.50
CA GLU A 293 -0.14 17.65 -26.58
C GLU A 293 0.09 18.32 -27.93
N ASN A 294 0.50 17.53 -28.94
CA ASN A 294 0.86 18.03 -30.27
C ASN A 294 2.05 19.01 -30.31
N SER A 295 3.04 18.85 -29.43
CA SER A 295 4.33 19.55 -29.56
C SER A 295 4.91 19.38 -30.96
N ASN A 296 5.05 20.49 -31.70
CA ASN A 296 5.19 20.46 -33.17
C ASN A 296 6.54 20.93 -33.74
N LEU A 297 7.60 21.04 -32.93
CA LEU A 297 8.93 21.43 -33.40
C LEU A 297 9.77 20.19 -33.68
N TYR A 298 10.17 20.03 -34.94
CA TYR A 298 10.98 18.91 -35.42
C TYR A 298 12.18 19.42 -36.22
N ASN A 299 13.14 18.55 -36.48
CA ASN A 299 14.06 18.75 -37.61
C ASN A 299 13.44 18.26 -38.92
N LYS A 300 14.07 18.57 -40.07
CA LYS A 300 13.61 18.10 -41.39
C LYS A 300 13.64 16.58 -41.58
N ALA A 301 14.34 15.84 -40.70
CA ALA A 301 14.26 14.38 -40.64
C ALA A 301 13.04 13.85 -39.87
N GLY A 302 12.19 14.73 -39.33
CA GLY A 302 10.96 14.43 -38.61
C GLY A 302 11.17 13.83 -37.22
N LEU A 303 12.27 14.18 -36.55
CA LEU A 303 12.56 13.85 -35.15
C LEU A 303 12.34 15.08 -34.24
N PRO A 304 11.70 14.91 -33.06
CA PRO A 304 11.20 16.03 -32.26
C PRO A 304 12.30 16.74 -31.46
N ALA A 305 12.12 18.03 -31.24
CA ALA A 305 13.01 18.85 -30.43
C ALA A 305 12.93 18.49 -28.93
N THR A 306 14.06 18.56 -28.23
CA THR A 306 14.13 18.32 -26.79
C THR A 306 13.31 19.38 -26.01
N PRO A 307 12.41 18.97 -25.10
CA PRO A 307 11.78 19.90 -24.16
C PRO A 307 12.79 20.54 -23.21
N PHE A 308 12.52 21.78 -22.78
CA PHE A 308 13.35 22.53 -21.83
C PHE A 308 12.54 23.62 -21.11
N ALA A 309 12.98 24.00 -19.92
CA ALA A 309 12.57 25.22 -19.22
C ALA A 309 13.77 25.85 -18.53
N MET A 310 14.02 27.13 -18.83
CA MET A 310 15.14 27.88 -18.26
C MET A 310 14.74 29.27 -17.82
N ILE A 311 15.33 29.71 -16.71
CA ILE A 311 15.27 31.08 -16.20
C ILE A 311 16.70 31.53 -15.88
N ASN A 312 17.08 32.73 -16.31
CA ASN A 312 18.41 33.31 -16.05
C ASN A 312 19.57 32.36 -16.40
N GLY A 313 19.47 31.67 -17.54
CA GLY A 313 20.52 30.75 -17.97
C GLY A 313 20.62 29.45 -17.16
N LYS A 314 19.65 29.12 -16.31
CA LYS A 314 19.63 27.86 -15.52
C LYS A 314 18.36 27.05 -15.76
N TYR A 315 18.49 25.73 -15.79
CA TYR A 315 17.35 24.80 -15.76
C TYR A 315 16.61 24.88 -14.42
N ILE A 316 15.28 24.91 -14.48
CA ILE A 316 14.40 25.02 -13.30
C ILE A 316 13.66 23.71 -13.02
N PHE A 317 13.39 23.37 -11.77
CA PHE A 317 12.69 22.15 -11.37
C PHE A 317 11.64 22.49 -10.30
N GLU A 318 10.62 21.64 -10.10
CA GLU A 318 9.61 21.91 -9.06
C GLU A 318 10.20 21.94 -7.65
N GLU A 319 11.33 21.27 -7.41
CA GLU A 319 12.06 21.34 -6.13
C GLU A 319 12.64 22.73 -5.83
N ASP A 320 12.77 23.61 -6.84
CA ASP A 320 13.23 24.99 -6.64
C ASP A 320 12.10 25.91 -6.10
N ASP A 321 10.84 25.46 -6.17
CA ASP A 321 9.68 26.15 -5.63
C ASP A 321 9.48 25.72 -4.16
N LEU A 322 10.00 26.55 -3.25
CA LEU A 322 9.98 26.27 -1.80
C LEU A 322 8.56 26.14 -1.24
N GLU A 323 7.57 26.84 -1.81
CA GLU A 323 6.17 26.74 -1.38
C GLU A 323 5.59 25.39 -1.77
N LYS A 324 5.80 24.95 -3.02
CA LYS A 324 5.40 23.61 -3.47
C LYS A 324 6.11 22.51 -2.67
N ALA A 325 7.41 22.65 -2.42
CA ALA A 325 8.18 21.70 -1.63
C ALA A 325 7.66 21.61 -0.17
N ALA A 326 7.36 22.75 0.46
CA ALA A 326 6.79 22.80 1.80
C ALA A 326 5.38 22.20 1.85
N ALA A 327 4.53 22.51 0.86
CA ALA A 327 3.18 21.93 0.75
C ALA A 327 3.23 20.40 0.59
N LEU A 328 4.18 19.89 -0.20
CA LEU A 328 4.39 18.45 -0.35
C LEU A 328 4.82 17.81 0.97
N LYS A 329 5.80 18.40 1.68
CA LYS A 329 6.25 17.94 3.00
C LYS A 329 5.09 17.92 4.00
N ALA A 330 4.28 18.97 4.07
CA ALA A 330 3.12 19.05 4.96
C ALA A 330 2.06 17.98 4.64
N LYS A 331 1.78 17.73 3.35
CA LYS A 331 0.84 16.68 2.91
C LYS A 331 1.25 15.28 3.37
N TYR A 332 2.56 14.99 3.42
CA TYR A 332 3.08 13.69 3.83
C TYR A 332 3.45 13.60 5.33
N ALA A 333 3.45 14.71 6.06
CA ALA A 333 3.79 14.75 7.48
C ALA A 333 3.04 13.70 8.30
N ARG A 334 1.73 13.51 8.08
CA ARG A 334 0.93 12.47 8.76
C ARG A 334 1.46 11.03 8.65
N PHE A 335 2.31 10.75 7.65
CA PHE A 335 2.88 9.43 7.39
C PHE A 335 4.35 9.32 7.78
N THR A 336 5.06 10.45 7.85
CA THR A 336 6.52 10.49 8.01
C THR A 336 6.95 11.11 9.34
N ASP A 337 6.13 11.98 9.91
CA ASP A 337 6.39 12.64 11.18
C ASP A 337 5.98 11.71 12.34
N PRO A 338 6.94 11.25 13.16
CA PRO A 338 6.64 10.40 14.31
C PRO A 338 5.79 11.11 15.38
N ASP A 339 5.79 12.44 15.39
CA ASP A 339 5.13 13.28 16.39
C ASP A 339 3.83 13.89 15.87
N TYR A 340 3.39 13.50 14.67
CA TYR A 340 2.11 13.95 14.12
C TYR A 340 0.98 13.70 15.13
N PRO A 341 0.13 14.69 15.43
CA PRO A 341 -0.97 14.53 16.36
C PRO A 341 -1.91 13.39 15.93
N ILE A 342 -2.10 12.42 16.82
CA ILE A 342 -3.01 11.29 16.63
C ILE A 342 -4.15 11.36 17.65
N LEU A 343 -5.38 11.18 17.17
CA LEU A 343 -6.53 10.81 17.99
C LEU A 343 -7.30 9.72 17.25
N GLN A 344 -7.31 8.52 17.83
CA GLN A 344 -8.08 7.39 17.36
C GLN A 344 -8.96 6.87 18.49
N VAL A 345 -10.16 6.41 18.14
CA VAL A 345 -11.15 5.83 19.06
C VAL A 345 -11.54 4.48 18.45
N ALA A 346 -11.79 3.47 19.28
CA ALA A 346 -12.15 2.13 18.82
C ALA A 346 -13.25 2.16 17.75
N GLU A 347 -13.09 1.35 16.71
CA GLU A 347 -13.81 1.55 15.42
C GLU A 347 -15.30 1.30 15.46
N TYR A 348 -15.79 0.59 16.47
CA TYR A 348 -17.22 0.40 16.69
C TYR A 348 -17.87 1.63 17.33
N TYR A 349 -17.12 2.60 17.88
CA TYR A 349 -17.66 3.91 18.29
C TYR A 349 -17.92 4.80 17.07
N ARG A 350 -19.06 4.54 16.43
CA ARG A 350 -19.59 5.29 15.28
C ARG A 350 -21.05 5.56 15.51
N ASP A 351 -21.57 6.55 14.78
CA ASP A 351 -22.97 6.92 14.90
C ASP A 351 -23.84 5.67 14.71
N GLY A 352 -24.81 5.50 15.61
CA GLY A 352 -25.66 4.32 15.63
C GLY A 352 -25.16 3.14 16.48
N VAL A 353 -24.01 3.23 17.17
CA VAL A 353 -23.50 2.11 17.98
C VAL A 353 -24.48 1.65 19.07
N ILE A 354 -24.59 0.34 19.24
CA ILE A 354 -25.26 -0.27 20.40
C ILE A 354 -24.18 -0.82 21.35
N LEU A 355 -24.24 -0.42 22.61
CA LEU A 355 -23.32 -0.88 23.66
C LEU A 355 -24.00 -1.88 24.59
N GLN A 356 -23.25 -2.89 25.05
CA GLN A 356 -23.77 -3.93 25.93
C GLN A 356 -24.26 -3.35 27.27
N ARG A 357 -25.52 -3.63 27.59
CA ARG A 357 -26.13 -3.32 28.88
C ARG A 357 -25.55 -4.16 30.00
N ASP A 358 -25.73 -3.70 31.24
CA ASP A 358 -25.35 -4.42 32.47
C ASP A 358 -23.85 -4.78 32.56
N GLN A 359 -23.02 -4.15 31.71
CA GLN A 359 -21.56 -4.26 31.73
C GLN A 359 -20.93 -2.86 31.79
N PRO A 360 -19.75 -2.69 32.43
CA PRO A 360 -19.03 -1.42 32.39
C PRO A 360 -18.73 -0.98 30.95
N ILE A 361 -18.95 0.30 30.65
CA ILE A 361 -18.76 0.84 29.30
C ILE A 361 -17.35 1.38 29.16
N ARG A 362 -16.51 0.69 28.38
CA ARG A 362 -15.12 1.08 28.15
C ARG A 362 -14.96 1.86 26.85
N VAL A 363 -14.59 3.14 26.96
CA VAL A 363 -14.21 3.98 25.81
C VAL A 363 -12.69 4.03 25.74
N TRP A 364 -12.11 3.70 24.58
CA TRP A 364 -10.67 3.54 24.45
C TRP A 364 -10.18 3.85 23.03
N GLY A 365 -8.87 4.07 22.90
CA GLY A 365 -8.23 4.41 21.64
C GLY A 365 -6.74 4.70 21.75
N HIS A 366 -6.22 5.46 20.79
CA HIS A 366 -4.82 5.89 20.74
C HIS A 366 -4.72 7.40 20.66
N ALA A 367 -3.70 7.96 21.31
CA ALA A 367 -3.28 9.35 21.20
C ALA A 367 -1.76 9.43 21.46
N ASN A 368 -1.07 10.51 21.06
CA ASN A 368 0.36 10.66 21.38
C ASN A 368 0.55 10.57 22.91
N GLU A 369 1.69 10.04 23.34
CA GLU A 369 2.05 9.97 24.75
C GLU A 369 1.92 11.35 25.42
N GLY A 370 1.38 11.39 26.64
CA GLY A 370 1.19 12.64 27.39
C GLY A 370 -0.03 13.47 26.97
N VAL A 371 -0.72 13.11 25.87
CA VAL A 371 -1.99 13.76 25.49
C VAL A 371 -3.05 13.53 26.56
N THR A 372 -3.63 14.61 27.07
CA THR A 372 -4.83 14.55 27.89
C THR A 372 -6.06 14.37 27.00
N VAL A 373 -6.81 13.31 27.22
CA VAL A 373 -8.07 12.98 26.54
C VAL A 373 -9.23 13.15 27.53
N LYS A 374 -10.20 13.98 27.18
CA LYS A 374 -11.44 14.19 27.92
C LYS A 374 -12.60 13.52 27.19
N ILE A 375 -13.33 12.67 27.88
CA ILE A 375 -14.44 11.87 27.34
C ILE A 375 -15.71 12.22 28.09
N LYS A 376 -16.73 12.72 27.39
CA LYS A 376 -18.07 12.95 27.92
C LYS A 376 -19.05 11.95 27.32
N LEU A 377 -19.60 11.03 28.11
CA LEU A 377 -20.58 10.03 27.69
C LEU A 377 -21.95 10.33 28.31
N GLY A 378 -22.82 10.97 27.53
CA GLY A 378 -24.05 11.59 28.04
C GLY A 378 -23.72 12.71 29.04
N GLY A 379 -24.17 12.57 30.28
CA GLY A 379 -23.88 13.52 31.36
C GLY A 379 -22.55 13.29 32.10
N ALA A 380 -21.95 12.09 32.01
CA ALA A 380 -20.74 11.75 32.75
C ALA A 380 -19.47 12.17 32.00
N VAL A 381 -18.45 12.63 32.73
CA VAL A 381 -17.16 13.06 32.18
C VAL A 381 -16.04 12.29 32.86
N GLN A 382 -15.09 11.82 32.06
CA GLN A 382 -13.84 11.19 32.51
C GLN A 382 -12.67 11.83 31.77
N THR A 383 -11.49 11.87 32.40
CA THR A 383 -10.26 12.39 31.79
C THR A 383 -9.14 11.39 32.01
N VAL A 384 -8.29 11.19 31.01
CA VAL A 384 -7.15 10.26 31.05
C VAL A 384 -5.99 10.84 30.25
N VAL A 385 -4.76 10.47 30.60
CA VAL A 385 -3.57 10.78 29.84
C VAL A 385 -3.15 9.55 29.04
N ALA A 386 -2.83 9.72 27.76
CA ALA A 386 -2.32 8.63 26.95
C ALA A 386 -0.94 8.19 27.45
N ASN A 387 -0.78 6.88 27.62
CA ASN A 387 0.43 6.27 28.19
C ASN A 387 1.61 6.23 27.18
N ASP A 388 2.74 5.72 27.65
CA ASP A 388 3.97 5.42 26.89
C ASP A 388 3.74 4.49 25.67
N LEU A 389 2.65 3.71 25.68
CA LEU A 389 2.21 2.89 24.55
C LEU A 389 1.32 3.63 23.55
N GLN A 390 1.12 4.95 23.73
CA GLN A 390 0.21 5.79 22.96
C GLN A 390 -1.26 5.33 23.05
N GLN A 391 -1.65 4.72 24.17
CA GLN A 391 -2.98 4.18 24.42
C GLN A 391 -3.69 4.96 25.53
N TRP A 392 -5.00 5.05 25.43
CA TRP A 392 -5.85 5.61 26.48
C TRP A 392 -7.15 4.82 26.61
N SER A 393 -7.68 4.76 27.84
CA SER A 393 -8.99 4.17 28.09
C SER A 393 -9.63 4.72 29.35
N VAL A 394 -10.94 4.86 29.35
CA VAL A 394 -11.76 5.16 30.53
C VAL A 394 -12.91 4.15 30.61
N THR A 395 -13.33 3.84 31.84
CA THR A 395 -14.47 2.97 32.10
C THR A 395 -15.56 3.78 32.77
N PHE A 396 -16.76 3.74 32.20
CA PHE A 396 -17.98 4.28 32.79
C PHE A 396 -18.79 3.16 33.46
N PRO A 397 -19.59 3.48 34.49
CA PRO A 397 -20.48 2.50 35.13
C PRO A 397 -21.42 1.82 34.13
N ALA A 398 -21.83 0.59 34.47
CA ALA A 398 -22.81 -0.15 33.71
C ALA A 398 -24.15 0.59 33.62
N ARG A 399 -24.85 0.43 32.49
CA ARG A 399 -26.17 1.04 32.25
C ARG A 399 -27.19 -0.04 31.90
N LYS A 400 -28.45 0.20 32.30
CA LYS A 400 -29.59 -0.61 31.87
C LYS A 400 -29.90 -0.36 30.39
N ALA A 401 -30.64 -1.29 29.79
CA ALA A 401 -31.14 -1.13 28.42
C ALA A 401 -31.90 0.20 28.27
N SER A 402 -31.70 0.88 27.15
CA SER A 402 -32.39 2.12 26.85
C SER A 402 -32.45 2.36 25.35
N THR A 403 -33.65 2.70 24.88
CA THR A 403 -33.94 3.17 23.52
C THR A 403 -33.67 4.67 23.34
N GLN A 404 -33.30 5.38 24.42
CA GLN A 404 -32.99 6.80 24.36
C GLN A 404 -31.53 7.01 23.92
N PRO A 405 -31.30 7.74 22.81
CA PRO A 405 -29.96 7.92 22.27
C PRO A 405 -29.11 8.79 23.19
N ILE A 406 -27.85 8.37 23.40
CA ILE A 406 -26.81 9.17 24.04
C ILE A 406 -25.71 9.53 23.05
N THR A 407 -24.82 10.44 23.45
CA THR A 407 -23.67 10.88 22.66
C THR A 407 -22.39 10.70 23.47
N VAL A 408 -21.29 10.33 22.81
CA VAL A 408 -19.95 10.50 23.36
C VAL A 408 -19.19 11.61 22.63
N GLN A 409 -18.61 12.52 23.39
CA GLN A 409 -17.73 13.59 22.90
C GLN A 409 -16.34 13.35 23.47
N ILE A 410 -15.34 13.35 22.61
CA ILE A 410 -13.94 13.09 22.94
C ILE A 410 -13.15 14.30 22.47
N THR A 411 -12.42 14.95 23.37
CA THR A 411 -11.55 16.08 23.05
C THR A 411 -10.16 15.83 23.60
N THR A 412 -9.16 16.47 23.00
CA THR A 412 -7.76 16.32 23.39
C THR A 412 -7.10 17.66 23.64
N SER A 413 -6.02 17.66 24.42
CA SER A 413 -5.17 18.84 24.65
C SER A 413 -4.52 19.40 23.39
N HIS A 414 -4.49 18.64 22.28
CA HIS A 414 -3.88 19.03 21.00
C HIS A 414 -4.93 19.46 19.96
N ASN A 415 -6.11 19.90 20.40
CA ASN A 415 -7.20 20.40 19.56
C ASN A 415 -7.80 19.39 18.56
N HIS A 416 -7.63 18.09 18.78
CA HIS A 416 -8.37 17.05 18.07
C HIS A 416 -9.61 16.63 18.86
N SER A 417 -10.70 16.35 18.15
CA SER A 417 -11.94 15.87 18.75
C SER A 417 -12.66 14.83 17.89
N ARG A 418 -13.54 14.06 18.53
CA ARG A 418 -14.45 13.12 17.89
C ARG A 418 -15.76 13.08 18.66
N THR A 419 -16.86 13.16 17.93
CA THR A 419 -18.22 13.00 18.48
C THR A 419 -18.87 11.79 17.84
N VAL A 420 -19.53 10.97 18.64
CA VAL A 420 -20.31 9.81 18.19
C VAL A 420 -21.70 9.94 18.78
N LYS A 421 -22.70 9.96 17.91
CA LYS A 421 -24.11 10.23 18.20
C LYS A 421 -24.93 8.96 18.15
N ASP A 422 -26.19 9.06 18.58
CA ASP A 422 -27.20 8.00 18.43
C ASP A 422 -26.72 6.65 19.01
N ILE A 423 -26.15 6.70 20.21
CA ILE A 423 -25.70 5.50 20.93
C ILE A 423 -26.88 4.93 21.72
N LEU A 424 -27.17 3.65 21.54
CA LEU A 424 -28.17 2.92 22.34
C LEU A 424 -27.49 1.95 23.30
N ILE A 425 -28.20 1.57 24.38
CA ILE A 425 -27.73 0.57 25.34
C ILE A 425 -28.66 -0.64 25.25
N GLY A 426 -28.10 -1.83 24.97
CA GLY A 426 -28.88 -3.02 24.67
C GLY A 426 -28.08 -4.32 24.71
N ASP A 427 -28.57 -5.37 24.07
CA ASP A 427 -27.85 -6.64 23.92
C ASP A 427 -26.98 -6.59 22.67
N VAL A 428 -25.70 -6.90 22.81
CA VAL A 428 -24.73 -6.92 21.69
C VAL A 428 -24.26 -8.35 21.45
N TRP A 429 -24.61 -8.92 20.30
CA TRP A 429 -24.21 -10.26 19.89
C TRP A 429 -23.03 -10.21 18.93
N TYR A 430 -22.03 -11.06 19.17
CA TYR A 430 -20.91 -11.23 18.23
C TYR A 430 -21.18 -12.43 17.32
N LEU A 431 -21.37 -12.19 16.03
CA LEU A 431 -21.68 -13.23 15.04
C LEU A 431 -20.43 -13.58 14.24
N THR A 432 -20.06 -14.86 14.23
CA THR A 432 -18.80 -15.29 13.59
C THR A 432 -18.81 -16.72 13.01
N GLY A 433 -17.83 -16.99 12.16
CA GLY A 433 -17.68 -18.22 11.37
C GLY A 433 -17.89 -17.96 9.88
N SER A 434 -18.95 -18.54 9.32
CA SER A 434 -19.28 -18.61 7.90
C SER A 434 -19.38 -17.24 7.22
N THR A 435 -18.86 -17.14 5.99
CA THR A 435 -19.01 -15.96 5.13
C THR A 435 -20.46 -15.64 4.80
N GLN A 436 -21.36 -16.62 4.91
CA GLN A 436 -22.80 -16.45 4.73
C GLN A 436 -23.42 -15.47 5.73
N LEU A 437 -22.90 -15.39 6.96
CA LEU A 437 -23.29 -14.40 7.97
C LEU A 437 -23.18 -12.97 7.44
N THR A 438 -22.25 -12.72 6.52
CA THR A 438 -22.02 -11.40 5.94
C THR A 438 -22.59 -11.21 4.55
N SER A 439 -22.90 -12.28 3.81
CA SER A 439 -23.31 -12.20 2.40
C SER A 439 -24.81 -12.38 2.19
N GLU A 440 -25.52 -13.03 3.11
CA GLU A 440 -26.96 -13.22 3.01
C GLU A 440 -27.70 -12.05 3.65
N TRP A 441 -28.44 -11.29 2.85
CA TRP A 441 -29.18 -10.11 3.29
C TRP A 441 -30.63 -10.45 3.61
N ALA A 442 -31.21 -9.80 4.62
CA ALA A 442 -32.63 -9.95 4.92
C ALA A 442 -33.54 -9.45 3.78
N HIS A 443 -33.02 -8.52 2.97
CA HIS A 443 -33.65 -8.02 1.76
C HIS A 443 -32.65 -8.09 0.60
N ASP A 444 -32.84 -9.03 -0.34
CA ASP A 444 -32.02 -9.10 -1.55
C ASP A 444 -32.54 -8.09 -2.59
N ARG A 445 -31.89 -6.93 -2.66
CA ARG A 445 -32.25 -5.87 -3.61
C ARG A 445 -32.01 -6.20 -5.08
N ARG A 446 -31.32 -7.31 -5.37
CA ARG A 446 -31.13 -7.77 -6.75
C ARG A 446 -32.35 -8.52 -7.25
N ASP A 447 -33.15 -9.06 -6.35
CA ASP A 447 -34.45 -9.62 -6.66
C ASP A 447 -35.49 -8.50 -6.71
N LYS A 448 -35.96 -8.19 -7.93
CA LYS A 448 -36.92 -7.12 -8.17
C LYS A 448 -38.31 -7.40 -7.60
N GLU A 449 -38.63 -8.66 -7.32
CA GLU A 449 -39.92 -9.08 -6.78
C GLU A 449 -39.90 -9.16 -5.24
N ALA A 450 -38.72 -9.08 -4.62
CA ALA A 450 -38.57 -9.17 -3.18
C ALA A 450 -39.15 -7.92 -2.50
N LYS A 451 -40.17 -8.11 -1.65
CA LYS A 451 -40.70 -7.04 -0.79
C LYS A 451 -39.74 -6.75 0.37
N PRO A 452 -39.53 -5.48 0.74
CA PRO A 452 -38.71 -5.15 1.90
C PRO A 452 -39.34 -5.72 3.18
N PRO A 453 -38.54 -6.34 4.08
CA PRO A 453 -39.00 -6.75 5.40
C PRO A 453 -39.44 -5.55 6.24
N ALA A 454 -40.19 -5.83 7.32
CA ALA A 454 -40.58 -4.80 8.28
C ALA A 454 -39.36 -4.20 8.99
N THR A 455 -39.37 -2.89 9.19
CA THR A 455 -38.29 -2.19 9.92
C THR A 455 -38.27 -2.63 11.38
N LEU A 456 -37.07 -2.90 11.91
CA LEU A 456 -36.83 -3.14 13.33
C LEU A 456 -36.02 -1.96 13.90
N PRO A 457 -36.67 -0.92 14.48
CA PRO A 457 -36.04 0.38 14.72
C PRO A 457 -34.88 0.36 15.74
N PHE A 458 -34.84 -0.64 16.62
CA PHE A 458 -33.78 -0.79 17.64
C PHE A 458 -32.80 -1.93 17.33
N VAL A 459 -32.79 -2.42 16.09
CA VAL A 459 -31.85 -3.45 15.63
C VAL A 459 -30.82 -2.81 14.72
N ARG A 460 -29.53 -3.03 15.02
CA ARG A 460 -28.43 -2.48 14.24
C ARG A 460 -27.30 -3.49 14.08
N GLU A 461 -26.61 -3.44 12.96
CA GLU A 461 -25.51 -4.35 12.64
C GLU A 461 -24.25 -3.57 12.25
N TYR A 462 -23.14 -3.93 12.87
CA TYR A 462 -21.80 -3.51 12.52
C TYR A 462 -21.11 -4.62 11.74
N ARG A 463 -20.94 -4.42 10.43
CA ARG A 463 -20.30 -5.42 9.56
C ARG A 463 -19.06 -4.85 8.89
N ARG A 464 -17.94 -5.55 9.03
CA ARG A 464 -16.66 -5.13 8.42
C ARG A 464 -16.78 -4.94 6.92
N ARG A 465 -16.37 -3.76 6.46
CA ARG A 465 -16.07 -3.43 5.06
C ARG A 465 -14.55 -3.30 4.96
N THR A 466 -13.91 -3.98 4.02
CA THR A 466 -12.44 -3.93 3.86
C THR A 466 -12.03 -4.04 2.41
N ALA A 467 -10.92 -3.39 2.04
CA ALA A 467 -10.08 -3.77 0.91
C ALA A 467 -8.99 -4.66 1.52
N ALA A 468 -9.14 -5.97 1.45
CA ALA A 468 -8.39 -6.91 2.28
C ALA A 468 -6.86 -6.65 2.28
N SER A 469 -6.28 -6.56 3.47
CA SER A 469 -4.90 -6.99 3.73
C SER A 469 -4.96 -7.92 4.93
N SER A 470 -4.33 -9.08 4.79
CA SER A 470 -4.14 -10.06 5.86
C SER A 470 -2.79 -9.84 6.50
N PHE A 471 -2.78 -9.64 7.82
CA PHE A 471 -1.54 -9.59 8.60
C PHE A 471 -1.54 -10.78 9.55
N ALA A 472 -0.47 -11.57 9.52
CA ALA A 472 -0.30 -12.70 10.42
C ALA A 472 -0.11 -12.27 11.88
N THR A 473 0.37 -11.04 12.12
CA THR A 473 0.69 -10.49 13.44
C THR A 473 -0.50 -9.79 14.10
N PRO A 474 -0.76 -10.00 15.42
CA PRO A 474 -1.69 -9.17 16.18
C PRO A 474 -1.22 -7.71 16.18
N ARG A 475 -2.10 -6.77 15.81
CA ARG A 475 -1.79 -5.33 15.83
C ARG A 475 -2.91 -4.55 16.47
N LYS A 476 -2.66 -4.00 17.66
CA LYS A 476 -3.55 -3.00 18.27
C LYS A 476 -3.40 -1.60 17.64
N ARG A 477 -2.28 -1.33 16.97
CA ARG A 477 -1.89 0.03 16.55
C ARG A 477 -2.51 0.54 15.24
N ARG A 478 -3.20 -0.33 14.47
CA ARG A 478 -3.98 0.08 13.30
C ARG A 478 -5.35 -0.57 13.35
N PHE A 479 -6.33 0.23 13.69
CA PHE A 479 -7.73 -0.11 13.59
C PHE A 479 -8.13 -0.32 12.11
N GLU A 480 -8.05 -1.54 11.60
CA GLU A 480 -8.21 -1.85 10.16
C GLU A 480 -9.64 -2.26 9.76
N THR A 481 -10.61 -1.36 9.95
CA THR A 481 -12.01 -1.53 9.49
C THR A 481 -12.29 -0.79 8.16
N GLY A 482 -11.25 -0.63 7.33
CA GLY A 482 -11.29 0.02 6.02
C GLY A 482 -11.37 1.55 6.08
N GLY A 483 -10.67 2.22 5.16
CA GLY A 483 -10.74 3.68 4.94
C GLY A 483 -11.52 4.04 3.68
N GLY A 484 -11.94 5.30 3.57
CA GLY A 484 -12.65 5.81 2.38
C GLY A 484 -13.95 5.04 2.10
N ARG A 485 -14.11 4.51 0.88
CA ARG A 485 -15.32 3.77 0.47
C ARG A 485 -15.56 2.45 1.22
N TYR A 486 -14.53 1.89 1.86
CA TYR A 486 -14.61 0.66 2.65
C TYR A 486 -14.78 0.93 4.13
N ARG A 487 -15.13 2.15 4.53
CA ARG A 487 -15.30 2.49 5.93
C ARG A 487 -16.52 1.77 6.51
N THR A 488 -16.30 1.01 7.59
CA THR A 488 -17.37 0.29 8.31
C THR A 488 -18.27 1.25 9.10
N TYR A 489 -19.55 0.93 9.26
CA TYR A 489 -20.56 1.70 10.00
C TYR A 489 -21.61 0.78 10.63
N TRP A 490 -22.42 1.31 11.55
CA TRP A 490 -23.60 0.62 12.08
C TRP A 490 -24.78 0.85 11.14
N SER A 491 -25.33 -0.23 10.58
CA SER A 491 -26.49 -0.20 9.70
C SER A 491 -27.75 -0.54 10.50
N ALA A 492 -28.80 0.26 10.38
CA ALA A 492 -30.09 -0.05 10.98
C ALA A 492 -30.81 -1.14 10.18
N ALA A 493 -31.65 -1.93 10.85
CA ALA A 493 -32.61 -2.85 10.22
C ALA A 493 -33.81 -2.09 9.63
N ASP A 494 -33.48 -1.14 8.76
CA ASP A 494 -34.38 -0.34 7.94
C ASP A 494 -34.00 -0.61 6.48
N PHE A 495 -34.96 -0.97 5.65
CA PHE A 495 -34.73 -1.36 4.26
C PHE A 495 -35.19 -0.30 3.26
N THR A 496 -35.69 0.84 3.75
CA THR A 496 -36.24 1.94 2.94
C THR A 496 -35.18 2.74 2.17
N GLN A 497 -33.93 2.76 2.65
CA GLN A 497 -32.82 3.48 2.01
C GLN A 497 -31.74 2.54 1.50
N GLU A 498 -31.12 2.87 0.37
CA GLU A 498 -30.09 2.02 -0.25
C GLU A 498 -28.87 1.77 0.68
N THR A 499 -28.60 2.69 1.60
CA THR A 499 -27.44 2.63 2.50
C THR A 499 -27.69 1.83 3.78
N THR A 500 -28.94 1.44 4.05
CA THR A 500 -29.37 0.75 5.28
C THR A 500 -29.79 -0.70 5.01
N GLY A 501 -29.93 -1.47 6.09
CA GLY A 501 -30.30 -2.89 6.07
C GLY A 501 -29.30 -3.75 6.82
N VAL A 502 -29.76 -4.90 7.30
CA VAL A 502 -28.95 -5.89 8.05
C VAL A 502 -28.99 -7.27 7.36
N THR A 503 -28.09 -8.15 7.78
CA THR A 503 -28.00 -9.53 7.29
C THR A 503 -29.20 -10.37 7.72
N MET A 504 -29.48 -11.44 6.97
CA MET A 504 -30.62 -12.34 7.20
C MET A 504 -30.58 -12.92 8.63
N PHE A 505 -29.40 -13.35 9.08
CA PHE A 505 -29.25 -13.91 10.42
C PHE A 505 -29.55 -12.87 11.50
N ALA A 506 -28.93 -11.69 11.43
CA ALA A 506 -29.16 -10.62 12.41
C ALA A 506 -30.65 -10.22 12.49
N TYR A 507 -31.33 -10.11 11.34
CA TYR A 507 -32.74 -9.79 11.27
C TYR A 507 -33.64 -10.85 11.90
N GLU A 508 -33.54 -12.10 11.47
CA GLU A 508 -34.42 -13.18 11.92
C GLU A 508 -34.13 -13.59 13.36
N PHE A 509 -32.87 -13.51 13.80
CA PHE A 509 -32.50 -13.71 15.20
C PHE A 509 -33.14 -12.63 16.08
N ALA A 510 -33.00 -11.35 15.72
CA ALA A 510 -33.57 -10.26 16.52
C ALA A 510 -35.10 -10.31 16.59
N LYS A 511 -35.73 -10.68 15.46
CA LYS A 511 -37.18 -10.86 15.34
C LYS A 511 -37.69 -12.02 16.19
N ALA A 512 -37.00 -13.16 16.18
CA ALA A 512 -37.37 -14.32 17.00
C ALA A 512 -37.11 -14.09 18.49
N LEU A 513 -36.00 -13.44 18.85
CA LEU A 513 -35.68 -13.11 20.24
C LEU A 513 -36.68 -12.09 20.83
N ASN A 514 -37.22 -11.18 20.01
CA ASN A 514 -38.36 -10.29 20.30
C ASN A 514 -38.30 -9.56 21.67
N ARG A 515 -37.12 -9.08 22.07
CA ARG A 515 -36.94 -8.38 23.35
C ARG A 515 -37.48 -6.94 23.27
N LYS A 516 -38.73 -6.74 23.72
CA LYS A 516 -39.36 -5.42 23.79
C LYS A 516 -38.55 -4.45 24.66
N GLY A 517 -38.27 -3.26 24.14
CA GLY A 517 -37.57 -2.20 24.87
C GLY A 517 -36.06 -2.37 25.03
N ILE A 518 -35.48 -3.47 24.52
CA ILE A 518 -34.05 -3.73 24.56
C ILE A 518 -33.50 -3.65 23.13
N PRO A 519 -32.70 -2.61 22.80
CA PRO A 519 -31.98 -2.56 21.54
C PRO A 519 -31.10 -3.79 21.32
N GLN A 520 -30.95 -4.23 20.08
CA GLN A 520 -30.16 -5.41 19.72
C GLN A 520 -29.10 -5.04 18.68
N GLY A 521 -27.84 -5.14 19.07
CA GLY A 521 -26.67 -4.89 18.22
C GLY A 521 -26.03 -6.19 17.76
N PHE A 522 -25.63 -6.26 16.49
CA PHE A 522 -24.91 -7.40 15.93
C PHE A 522 -23.54 -6.96 15.42
N MET A 523 -22.49 -7.55 15.97
CA MET A 523 -21.11 -7.36 15.53
C MET A 523 -20.77 -8.55 14.62
N THR A 524 -20.91 -8.38 13.31
CA THR A 524 -20.86 -9.50 12.35
C THR A 524 -19.52 -9.53 11.62
N MET A 525 -18.77 -10.59 11.88
CA MET A 525 -17.40 -10.78 11.39
C MET A 525 -17.25 -12.20 10.87
N SER A 526 -16.93 -12.35 9.58
CA SER A 526 -16.82 -13.67 8.95
C SER A 526 -15.44 -13.86 8.31
N SER A 527 -15.00 -15.11 8.23
CA SER A 527 -13.77 -15.52 7.55
C SER A 527 -13.91 -16.97 7.10
N GLY A 528 -13.28 -17.28 5.97
CA GLY A 528 -13.38 -18.59 5.32
C GLY A 528 -13.53 -18.41 3.82
N GLN A 529 -13.94 -19.47 3.13
CA GLN A 529 -14.14 -19.45 1.69
C GLN A 529 -15.24 -18.46 1.29
N GLY A 530 -14.86 -17.55 0.39
CA GLY A 530 -15.74 -16.54 -0.20
C GLY A 530 -15.08 -15.91 -1.43
N GLY A 531 -15.74 -15.97 -2.59
CA GLY A 531 -15.17 -15.50 -3.85
C GLY A 531 -13.97 -16.35 -4.31
N ARG A 532 -12.85 -15.70 -4.67
CA ARG A 532 -11.61 -16.38 -5.14
C ARG A 532 -10.71 -16.90 -4.01
N ASN A 533 -11.04 -16.64 -2.74
CA ASN A 533 -10.15 -16.91 -1.61
C ASN A 533 -10.43 -18.28 -0.99
N ARG A 534 -9.40 -19.13 -0.90
CA ARG A 534 -9.48 -20.52 -0.41
C ARG A 534 -9.17 -20.67 1.09
N GLN A 535 -9.22 -19.57 1.84
CA GLN A 535 -8.70 -19.52 3.20
C GLN A 535 -9.44 -20.47 4.16
N PHE A 536 -8.69 -21.26 4.94
CA PHE A 536 -9.18 -21.92 6.15
C PHE A 536 -9.27 -20.94 7.32
N ALA A 537 -10.36 -21.01 8.08
CA ALA A 537 -10.60 -20.15 9.24
C ALA A 537 -11.22 -20.96 10.38
N SER A 538 -10.48 -22.00 10.80
CA SER A 538 -10.87 -22.91 11.87
C SER A 538 -10.99 -22.20 13.22
N PRO A 539 -11.65 -22.77 14.26
CA PRO A 539 -11.83 -22.10 15.54
C PRO A 539 -10.50 -21.65 16.18
N LEU A 540 -9.41 -22.39 15.96
CA LEU A 540 -8.08 -22.02 16.44
C LEU A 540 -7.55 -20.72 15.79
N SER A 541 -7.92 -20.45 14.53
CA SER A 541 -7.65 -19.17 13.84
C SER A 541 -8.38 -17.98 14.49
N TRP A 542 -9.56 -18.21 15.07
CA TRP A 542 -10.38 -17.21 15.77
C TRP A 542 -10.03 -17.03 17.25
N THR A 543 -9.12 -17.84 17.78
CA THR A 543 -8.71 -17.78 19.18
C THR A 543 -7.62 -16.73 19.39
N SER A 544 -7.68 -16.00 20.51
CA SER A 544 -6.63 -15.03 20.87
C SER A 544 -5.31 -15.71 21.23
N PHE A 545 -4.19 -14.99 21.12
CA PHE A 545 -2.88 -15.47 21.59
C PHE A 545 -2.92 -15.96 23.04
N ALA A 546 -3.58 -15.19 23.93
CA ALA A 546 -3.68 -15.54 25.33
C ALA A 546 -4.46 -16.85 25.56
N GLY A 547 -5.42 -17.18 24.69
CA GLY A 547 -6.17 -18.43 24.71
C GLY A 547 -5.36 -19.64 24.25
N VAL A 548 -4.44 -19.46 23.29
CA VAL A 548 -3.67 -20.58 22.70
C VAL A 548 -2.26 -20.74 23.27
N ARG A 549 -1.69 -19.72 23.94
CA ARG A 549 -0.28 -19.73 24.39
C ARG A 549 0.10 -20.91 25.30
N ASN A 550 -0.88 -21.50 25.98
CA ASN A 550 -0.70 -22.63 26.90
C ASN A 550 -1.35 -23.92 26.38
N ALA A 551 -1.85 -23.94 25.14
CA ALA A 551 -2.43 -25.14 24.55
C ALA A 551 -1.34 -26.20 24.33
N LYS A 552 -1.59 -27.43 24.78
CA LYS A 552 -0.63 -28.56 24.71
C LYS A 552 -1.08 -29.70 23.78
N HIS A 553 -2.13 -29.49 22.99
CA HIS A 553 -2.66 -30.53 22.12
C HIS A 553 -1.64 -30.86 21.00
N PRO A 554 -1.23 -32.13 20.82
CA PRO A 554 -0.18 -32.50 19.86
C PRO A 554 -0.47 -32.03 18.43
N ALA A 555 -1.73 -32.12 17.98
CA ALA A 555 -2.14 -31.70 16.63
C ALA A 555 -1.99 -30.18 16.39
N PHE A 556 -1.86 -29.37 17.44
CA PHE A 556 -1.69 -27.93 17.31
C PHE A 556 -0.22 -27.51 17.30
N LYS A 557 0.71 -28.41 17.68
CA LYS A 557 2.10 -28.05 17.97
C LYS A 557 2.78 -27.29 16.83
N THR A 558 2.78 -27.83 15.61
CA THR A 558 3.48 -27.20 14.46
C THR A 558 2.87 -25.84 14.12
N ARG A 559 1.53 -25.74 14.16
CA ARG A 559 0.79 -24.50 13.94
C ARG A 559 1.05 -23.46 15.04
N LEU A 560 1.19 -23.89 16.29
CA LEU A 560 1.56 -23.05 17.42
C LEU A 560 3.02 -22.62 17.37
N ASP A 561 3.94 -23.46 16.91
CA ASP A 561 5.35 -23.10 16.73
C ASP A 561 5.48 -21.94 15.71
N GLU A 562 4.72 -21.99 14.59
CA GLU A 562 4.60 -20.87 13.64
C GLU A 562 4.04 -19.59 14.27
N LEU A 563 3.00 -19.73 15.11
CA LEU A 563 2.49 -18.60 15.89
C LEU A 563 3.57 -18.04 16.82
N PHE A 564 4.29 -18.90 17.54
CA PHE A 564 5.29 -18.50 18.52
C PHE A 564 6.51 -17.86 17.89
N LEU A 565 6.84 -18.20 16.64
CA LEU A 565 7.86 -17.50 15.85
C LEU A 565 7.55 -15.99 15.71
N GLN A 566 6.28 -15.59 15.79
CA GLN A 566 5.87 -14.18 15.75
C GLN A 566 6.18 -13.40 17.03
N TYR A 567 6.42 -14.08 18.14
CA TYR A 567 6.64 -13.48 19.46
C TYR A 567 8.12 -13.61 19.80
N PRO A 568 8.93 -12.54 19.68
CA PRO A 568 10.38 -12.63 19.79
C PRO A 568 10.89 -13.26 21.09
N ASN A 569 10.15 -13.11 22.20
CA ASN A 569 10.51 -13.71 23.49
C ASN A 569 10.19 -15.21 23.61
N SER A 570 9.43 -15.80 22.68
CA SER A 570 9.06 -17.20 22.78
C SER A 570 10.30 -18.11 22.67
N PRO A 571 10.29 -19.30 23.30
CA PRO A 571 11.38 -20.26 23.13
C PRO A 571 11.63 -20.64 21.66
N VAL A 572 10.57 -20.72 20.86
CA VAL A 572 10.65 -21.02 19.42
C VAL A 572 11.37 -19.90 18.66
N ALA A 573 10.98 -18.64 18.87
CA ALA A 573 11.60 -17.49 18.22
C ALA A 573 13.04 -17.26 18.68
N ARG A 574 13.37 -17.49 19.96
CA ARG A 574 14.75 -17.42 20.48
C ARG A 574 15.64 -18.46 19.82
N LYS A 575 15.17 -19.71 19.72
CA LYS A 575 15.90 -20.77 19.03
C LYS A 575 16.11 -20.44 17.55
N ALA A 576 15.07 -19.98 16.86
CA ALA A 576 15.13 -19.63 15.44
C ALA A 576 16.07 -18.44 15.17
N ALA A 577 16.02 -17.38 15.99
CA ALA A 577 16.90 -16.24 15.86
C ALA A 577 18.38 -16.62 16.10
N ALA A 578 18.66 -17.48 17.08
CA ALA A 578 20.02 -17.99 17.33
C ALA A 578 20.56 -18.84 16.17
N ALA A 579 19.71 -19.70 15.59
CA ALA A 579 20.06 -20.46 14.39
C ALA A 579 20.38 -19.53 13.20
N HIS A 580 19.53 -18.53 12.95
CA HIS A 580 19.75 -17.52 11.92
C HIS A 580 21.08 -16.77 12.09
N VAL A 581 21.41 -16.34 13.31
CA VAL A 581 22.71 -15.69 13.59
C VAL A 581 23.87 -16.63 13.24
N THR A 582 23.74 -17.93 13.52
CA THR A 582 24.75 -18.93 13.19
C THR A 582 24.92 -19.08 11.68
N GLU A 583 23.82 -19.17 10.93
CA GLU A 583 23.82 -19.26 9.46
C GLU A 583 24.41 -18.01 8.82
N VAL A 584 24.03 -16.82 9.28
CA VAL A 584 24.59 -15.55 8.76
C VAL A 584 26.08 -15.43 9.07
N LYS A 585 26.53 -15.89 10.25
CA LYS A 585 27.96 -15.95 10.57
C LYS A 585 28.71 -16.87 9.63
N ALA A 586 28.17 -18.06 9.34
CA ALA A 586 28.77 -18.99 8.38
C ALA A 586 28.88 -18.37 6.98
N PHE A 587 27.79 -17.78 6.48
CA PHE A 587 27.77 -17.02 5.22
C PHE A 587 28.85 -15.94 5.15
N VAL A 588 28.98 -15.11 6.21
CA VAL A 588 30.01 -14.06 6.27
C VAL A 588 31.41 -14.65 6.25
N GLN A 589 31.66 -15.75 6.97
CA GLN A 589 32.97 -16.41 7.00
C GLN A 589 33.34 -17.01 5.65
N ASP A 590 32.40 -17.60 4.93
CA ASP A 590 32.65 -18.17 3.61
C ASP A 590 32.99 -17.09 2.59
N LEU A 591 32.30 -15.94 2.63
CA LEU A 591 32.66 -14.78 1.82
C LEU A 591 34.07 -14.27 2.12
N ILE A 592 34.43 -14.12 3.40
CA ILE A 592 35.77 -13.67 3.79
C ILE A 592 36.84 -14.64 3.28
N LYS A 593 36.64 -15.95 3.44
CA LYS A 593 37.58 -16.98 2.93
C LYS A 593 37.70 -16.95 1.41
N ALA A 594 36.59 -16.79 0.70
CA ALA A 594 36.59 -16.71 -0.76
C ALA A 594 37.32 -15.45 -1.25
N GLY A 595 37.06 -14.29 -0.63
CA GLY A 595 37.76 -13.04 -0.91
C GLY A 595 39.26 -13.11 -0.64
N GLN A 596 39.68 -13.75 0.47
CA GLN A 596 41.09 -13.99 0.79
C GLN A 596 41.81 -14.87 -0.24
N ARG A 597 41.08 -15.77 -0.92
CA ARG A 597 41.61 -16.62 -1.98
C ARG A 597 41.60 -15.96 -3.36
N GLY A 598 41.14 -14.71 -3.47
CA GLY A 598 40.97 -14.03 -4.75
C GLY A 598 39.93 -14.70 -5.65
N ALA A 599 38.97 -15.43 -5.09
CA ALA A 599 37.92 -16.07 -5.87
C ALA A 599 37.06 -15.01 -6.58
N ASP A 600 36.58 -15.34 -7.78
CA ASP A 600 35.69 -14.47 -8.55
C ASP A 600 34.41 -14.18 -7.75
N SER A 601 34.14 -12.89 -7.51
CA SER A 601 32.98 -12.46 -6.74
C SER A 601 31.64 -12.82 -7.40
N SER A 602 31.64 -13.14 -8.70
CA SER A 602 30.47 -13.70 -9.42
C SER A 602 30.03 -15.06 -8.86
N THR A 603 30.92 -15.79 -8.21
CA THR A 603 30.65 -17.12 -7.62
C THR A 603 30.11 -17.05 -6.19
N PHE A 604 30.06 -15.86 -5.60
CA PHE A 604 29.63 -15.68 -4.22
C PHE A 604 28.12 -15.84 -4.10
N ALA A 605 27.66 -16.38 -2.98
CA ALA A 605 26.24 -16.45 -2.68
C ALA A 605 25.63 -15.03 -2.70
N LEU A 606 24.61 -14.84 -3.55
CA LEU A 606 24.03 -13.53 -3.84
C LEU A 606 23.19 -12.96 -2.69
N GLN A 607 22.78 -13.79 -1.73
CA GLN A 607 21.91 -13.43 -0.62
C GLN A 607 22.37 -14.13 0.66
N ALA A 608 22.38 -13.38 1.76
CA ALA A 608 22.51 -13.95 3.09
C ALA A 608 21.26 -14.78 3.45
N PRO A 609 21.36 -15.73 4.39
CA PRO A 609 20.21 -16.44 4.93
C PRO A 609 19.07 -15.49 5.33
N ALA A 610 17.85 -15.87 4.97
CA ALA A 610 16.67 -15.10 5.33
C ALA A 610 16.34 -15.31 6.81
N PHE A 611 15.93 -14.24 7.49
CA PHE A 611 15.47 -14.38 8.87
C PHE A 611 14.19 -15.22 8.92
N PRO A 612 14.05 -16.12 9.90
CA PRO A 612 12.87 -16.97 10.02
C PRO A 612 11.62 -16.13 10.28
N GLU A 613 10.62 -16.28 9.42
CA GLU A 613 9.35 -15.55 9.50
C GLU A 613 8.16 -16.53 9.51
N PRO A 614 7.11 -16.24 10.29
CA PRO A 614 5.91 -17.06 10.34
C PRO A 614 5.25 -17.20 8.96
N GLY A 615 4.73 -18.38 8.63
CA GLY A 615 4.00 -18.63 7.39
C GLY A 615 4.85 -18.62 6.13
N GLN A 616 6.18 -18.69 6.27
CA GLN A 616 7.13 -19.04 5.20
C GLN A 616 7.47 -20.54 5.19
N SER A 617 6.85 -21.31 6.08
CA SER A 617 7.02 -22.77 6.15
C SER A 617 6.30 -23.47 4.99
N GLU A 618 6.95 -24.48 4.42
CA GLU A 618 6.35 -25.36 3.41
C GLU A 618 5.32 -26.33 4.01
N THR A 619 5.32 -26.50 5.33
CA THR A 619 4.52 -27.52 6.03
C THR A 619 3.27 -26.97 6.72
N VAL A 620 3.20 -25.66 6.93
CA VAL A 620 2.05 -24.99 7.56
C VAL A 620 1.58 -23.86 6.66
N ALA A 621 0.37 -23.98 6.14
CA ALA A 621 -0.25 -22.91 5.39
C ALA A 621 -0.46 -21.66 6.26
N ASN A 622 -0.17 -20.49 5.71
CA ASN A 622 -0.17 -19.22 6.45
C ASN A 622 -1.53 -18.87 7.08
N ASP A 623 -2.62 -19.37 6.51
CA ASP A 623 -3.99 -19.15 6.92
C ASP A 623 -4.48 -20.14 7.99
N THR A 624 -3.73 -21.21 8.24
CA THR A 624 -3.98 -22.19 9.31
C THR A 624 -3.19 -21.87 10.58
N ILE A 625 -2.33 -20.84 10.53
CA ILE A 625 -1.66 -20.29 11.70
C ILE A 625 -2.73 -19.78 12.69
N PRO A 626 -2.70 -20.20 13.97
CA PRO A 626 -3.63 -19.76 14.99
C PRO A 626 -3.68 -18.24 15.10
N THR A 627 -4.76 -17.69 15.65
CA THR A 627 -4.98 -16.25 15.83
C THR A 627 -5.14 -15.43 14.54
N TYR A 628 -4.96 -16.01 13.35
CA TYR A 628 -5.05 -15.25 12.11
C TYR A 628 -6.41 -14.54 11.97
N ALA A 629 -7.53 -15.27 12.04
CA ALA A 629 -8.86 -14.67 11.96
C ALA A 629 -9.15 -13.73 13.14
N TYR A 630 -8.70 -14.08 14.34
CA TYR A 630 -8.83 -13.25 15.54
C TYR A 630 -8.21 -11.86 15.35
N ASN A 631 -6.99 -11.80 14.80
CA ASN A 631 -6.19 -10.58 14.74
C ASN A 631 -6.87 -9.47 13.93
N TRP A 632 -7.66 -9.82 12.91
CA TRP A 632 -8.35 -8.82 12.08
C TRP A 632 -9.85 -8.73 12.31
N ASN A 633 -10.50 -9.76 12.86
CA ASN A 633 -11.94 -9.72 13.15
C ASN A 633 -12.27 -9.26 14.57
N ILE A 634 -11.49 -9.71 15.56
CA ILE A 634 -11.84 -9.56 16.98
C ILE A 634 -10.92 -8.56 17.66
N SER A 635 -9.59 -8.74 17.53
CA SER A 635 -8.60 -7.93 18.26
C SER A 635 -8.79 -6.40 18.14
N PRO A 636 -9.18 -5.82 16.98
CA PRO A 636 -9.39 -4.37 16.85
C PRO A 636 -10.63 -3.85 17.59
N LEU A 637 -11.52 -4.74 18.01
CA LEU A 637 -12.80 -4.44 18.65
C LEU A 637 -12.76 -4.71 20.15
N THR A 638 -11.72 -5.40 20.64
CA THR A 638 -11.59 -5.74 22.06
C THR A 638 -10.66 -4.77 22.78
N PRO A 639 -11.02 -4.28 23.97
CA PRO A 639 -12.17 -4.74 24.78
C PRO A 639 -13.50 -4.12 24.36
N MET A 640 -14.56 -4.94 24.39
CA MET A 640 -15.95 -4.57 24.16
C MET A 640 -16.83 -5.55 24.94
N GLY A 641 -17.97 -5.09 25.46
CA GLY A 641 -18.95 -5.98 26.08
C GLY A 641 -19.87 -6.64 25.06
N VAL A 642 -20.28 -7.89 25.33
CA VAL A 642 -21.23 -8.67 24.52
C VAL A 642 -22.22 -9.42 25.43
N ALA A 643 -23.44 -9.62 24.94
CA ALA A 643 -24.43 -10.51 25.55
C ALA A 643 -24.03 -11.98 25.33
N GLY A 644 -23.47 -12.29 24.16
CA GLY A 644 -23.00 -13.62 23.81
C GLY A 644 -22.27 -13.65 22.48
N VAL A 645 -21.66 -14.81 22.20
CA VAL A 645 -20.99 -15.12 20.93
C VAL A 645 -21.72 -16.26 20.24
N ILE A 646 -21.96 -16.09 18.94
CA ILE A 646 -22.64 -17.05 18.09
C ILE A 646 -21.67 -17.53 17.01
N TRP A 647 -21.38 -18.83 17.01
CA TRP A 647 -20.50 -19.50 16.05
C TRP A 647 -21.30 -20.34 15.05
N ILE A 648 -21.21 -20.01 13.76
CA ILE A 648 -21.83 -20.77 12.68
C ILE A 648 -20.75 -21.17 11.69
N PRO A 649 -20.27 -22.43 11.70
CA PRO A 649 -19.22 -22.84 10.79
C PRO A 649 -19.76 -22.98 9.36
N SER A 650 -18.86 -22.79 8.38
CA SER A 650 -18.94 -23.37 7.04
C SER A 650 -17.94 -24.53 6.93
N ALA A 651 -17.91 -25.22 5.79
CA ALA A 651 -16.89 -26.24 5.52
C ALA A 651 -15.45 -25.72 5.76
N SER A 652 -15.17 -24.46 5.37
CA SER A 652 -13.86 -23.83 5.56
C SER A 652 -13.51 -23.46 7.02
N ASN A 653 -14.49 -23.51 7.92
CA ASN A 653 -14.30 -23.28 9.35
C ASN A 653 -14.10 -24.57 10.14
N ILE A 654 -14.15 -25.74 9.51
CA ILE A 654 -13.84 -27.00 10.19
C ILE A 654 -12.34 -27.15 10.43
N GLY A 655 -11.52 -26.60 9.53
CA GLY A 655 -10.06 -26.75 9.54
C GLY A 655 -9.59 -27.87 8.61
N GLU A 656 -8.27 -28.09 8.59
CA GLU A 656 -7.64 -29.09 7.70
C GLU A 656 -8.01 -30.53 8.10
N ASN A 657 -8.17 -30.78 9.40
CA ASN A 657 -8.49 -32.10 9.95
C ASN A 657 -9.77 -32.02 10.80
N PRO A 658 -10.90 -32.60 10.34
CA PRO A 658 -12.15 -32.61 11.09
C PRO A 658 -12.07 -33.19 12.50
N ALA A 659 -11.16 -34.13 12.74
CA ALA A 659 -10.98 -34.73 14.07
C ALA A 659 -10.50 -33.71 15.12
N ASP A 660 -9.82 -32.64 14.68
CA ASP A 660 -9.30 -31.59 15.56
C ASP A 660 -10.35 -30.50 15.87
N TYR A 661 -11.44 -30.43 15.11
CA TYR A 661 -12.45 -29.35 15.20
C TYR A 661 -13.01 -29.17 16.62
N ALA A 662 -13.37 -30.27 17.28
CA ALA A 662 -13.92 -30.22 18.63
C ALA A 662 -12.94 -29.58 19.62
N ALA A 663 -11.68 -30.04 19.61
CA ALA A 663 -10.63 -29.50 20.47
C ALA A 663 -10.32 -28.04 20.16
N GLU A 664 -10.34 -27.63 18.88
CA GLU A 664 -10.16 -26.23 18.50
C GLU A 664 -11.33 -25.35 19.00
N LEU A 665 -12.56 -25.83 18.88
CA LEU A 665 -13.75 -25.09 19.29
C LEU A 665 -13.84 -24.95 20.82
N GLU A 666 -13.43 -25.98 21.57
CA GLU A 666 -13.29 -25.93 23.02
C GLU A 666 -12.27 -24.87 23.47
N VAL A 667 -11.10 -24.83 22.81
CA VAL A 667 -10.07 -23.82 23.07
C VAL A 667 -10.58 -22.42 22.76
N TYR A 668 -11.29 -22.25 21.64
CA TYR A 668 -11.92 -20.97 21.28
C TYR A 668 -12.93 -20.52 22.35
N ALA A 669 -13.89 -21.37 22.70
CA ALA A 669 -14.94 -21.06 23.67
C ALA A 669 -14.36 -20.71 25.05
N LYS A 670 -13.36 -21.48 25.53
CA LYS A 670 -12.68 -21.22 26.80
C LYS A 670 -11.97 -19.86 26.83
N SER A 671 -11.58 -19.32 25.68
CA SER A 671 -10.90 -18.03 25.58
C SER A 671 -11.84 -16.81 25.62
N LEU A 672 -13.15 -16.99 25.35
CA LEU A 672 -14.11 -15.88 25.20
C LEU A 672 -14.21 -14.96 26.42
N PRO A 673 -14.31 -15.47 27.68
CA PRO A 673 -14.37 -14.61 28.86
C PRO A 673 -13.18 -13.64 28.95
N GLN A 674 -11.98 -14.12 28.61
CA GLN A 674 -10.76 -13.30 28.60
C GLN A 674 -10.77 -12.29 27.45
N ILE A 675 -11.25 -12.67 26.25
CA ILE A 675 -11.31 -11.81 25.07
C ILE A 675 -12.20 -10.59 25.33
N TYR A 676 -13.37 -10.79 25.93
CA TYR A 676 -14.35 -9.72 26.17
C TYR A 676 -14.28 -9.10 27.57
N GLY A 677 -13.45 -9.65 28.46
CA GLY A 677 -13.27 -9.13 29.82
C GLY A 677 -14.51 -9.31 30.70
N GLN A 678 -15.29 -10.37 30.46
CA GLN A 678 -16.50 -10.71 31.21
C GLN A 678 -16.30 -12.04 31.93
N LYS A 679 -16.91 -12.20 33.12
CA LYS A 679 -16.79 -13.42 33.92
C LYS A 679 -17.31 -14.65 33.18
N GLU A 680 -18.47 -14.49 32.55
CA GLU A 680 -19.15 -15.52 31.77
C GLU A 680 -19.61 -14.91 30.44
N ILE A 681 -19.64 -15.75 29.42
CA ILE A 681 -20.09 -15.41 28.07
C ILE A 681 -21.03 -16.52 27.62
N GLN A 682 -22.25 -16.16 27.22
CA GLN A 682 -23.13 -17.11 26.56
C GLN A 682 -22.54 -17.48 25.20
N PHE A 683 -22.32 -18.77 24.98
CA PHE A 683 -21.79 -19.30 23.73
C PHE A 683 -22.82 -20.21 23.06
N LEU A 684 -23.25 -19.81 21.87
CA LEU A 684 -24.18 -20.58 21.03
C LEU A 684 -23.44 -21.03 19.78
N TYR A 685 -23.54 -22.30 19.40
CA TYR A 685 -22.85 -22.78 18.21
C TYR A 685 -23.69 -23.74 17.36
N ALA A 686 -23.48 -23.71 16.04
CA ALA A 686 -24.00 -24.73 15.14
C ALA A 686 -22.96 -25.85 14.98
N GLN A 687 -23.41 -27.10 15.05
CA GLN A 687 -22.60 -28.30 14.97
C GLN A 687 -22.94 -29.12 13.72
N PRO A 688 -22.03 -29.27 12.74
CA PRO A 688 -22.23 -30.22 11.66
C PRO A 688 -22.21 -31.65 12.20
N THR A 689 -23.03 -32.53 11.64
CA THR A 689 -23.01 -33.96 11.97
C THR A 689 -21.96 -34.71 11.13
N ALA A 690 -21.64 -35.93 11.55
CA ALA A 690 -20.75 -36.83 10.82
C ALA A 690 -21.27 -37.19 9.41
N ALA A 691 -22.56 -36.94 9.12
CA ALA A 691 -23.15 -37.18 7.80
C ALA A 691 -22.61 -36.22 6.72
N ILE A 692 -22.12 -35.04 7.10
CA ILE A 692 -21.56 -34.04 6.17
C ILE A 692 -20.08 -33.73 6.39
N VAL A 693 -19.55 -34.10 7.55
CA VAL A 693 -18.13 -33.93 7.87
C VAL A 693 -17.65 -35.22 8.52
N GLU A 694 -17.07 -36.10 7.72
CA GLU A 694 -16.50 -37.36 8.21
C GLU A 694 -15.42 -37.10 9.27
N GLY A 695 -15.44 -37.87 10.36
CA GLY A 695 -14.47 -37.74 11.46
C GLY A 695 -14.72 -36.58 12.43
N ILE A 696 -15.76 -35.75 12.23
CA ILE A 696 -16.09 -34.68 13.18
C ILE A 696 -16.61 -35.26 14.50
N SER A 697 -16.17 -34.68 15.61
CA SER A 697 -16.69 -34.97 16.95
C SER A 697 -17.40 -33.74 17.54
N ALA A 698 -18.30 -33.97 18.49
CA ALA A 698 -18.97 -32.90 19.22
C ALA A 698 -18.07 -32.37 20.35
N PRO A 699 -17.92 -31.05 20.50
CA PRO A 699 -17.09 -30.46 21.56
C PRO A 699 -17.78 -30.55 22.93
N LYS A 700 -16.99 -30.61 24.00
CA LYS A 700 -17.47 -30.56 25.39
C LYS A 700 -17.25 -29.17 25.97
N ILE A 701 -18.25 -28.30 25.80
CA ILE A 701 -18.19 -26.90 26.24
C ILE A 701 -19.24 -26.66 27.34
N PRO A 702 -18.83 -26.55 28.62
CA PRO A 702 -19.77 -26.33 29.73
C PRO A 702 -20.63 -25.08 29.52
N GLY A 703 -21.95 -25.21 29.70
CA GLY A 703 -22.90 -24.10 29.61
C GLY A 703 -23.19 -23.59 28.18
N ALA A 704 -22.51 -24.12 27.16
CA ALA A 704 -22.82 -23.77 25.78
C ALA A 704 -24.06 -24.54 25.29
N GLN A 705 -24.84 -23.89 24.43
CA GLN A 705 -25.97 -24.51 23.75
C GLN A 705 -25.69 -24.62 22.26
N SER A 706 -26.24 -25.65 21.62
CA SER A 706 -25.97 -25.93 20.21
C SER A 706 -27.16 -26.43 19.44
N ILE A 707 -27.09 -26.26 18.14
CA ILE A 707 -27.99 -26.91 17.18
C ILE A 707 -27.18 -27.73 16.18
N THR A 708 -27.65 -28.94 15.89
CA THR A 708 -27.03 -29.84 14.91
C THR A 708 -27.66 -29.66 13.54
N PHE A 709 -26.86 -29.85 12.48
CA PHE A 709 -27.34 -29.87 11.11
C PHE A 709 -26.63 -30.93 10.27
N ASP A 710 -27.36 -31.54 9.34
CA ASP A 710 -26.94 -32.65 8.48
C ASP A 710 -26.78 -32.23 7.00
N GLN A 711 -26.95 -30.94 6.69
CA GLN A 711 -26.67 -30.33 5.39
C GLN A 711 -26.15 -28.90 5.57
N TRP A 712 -25.18 -28.49 4.75
CA TRP A 712 -24.73 -27.09 4.74
C TRP A 712 -25.90 -26.17 4.35
N PRO A 713 -26.32 -25.25 5.23
CA PRO A 713 -27.55 -24.50 5.02
C PRO A 713 -27.42 -23.56 3.82
N LYS A 714 -28.38 -23.61 2.89
CA LYS A 714 -28.46 -22.64 1.78
C LYS A 714 -28.91 -21.24 2.24
N SER A 715 -29.57 -21.18 3.40
CA SER A 715 -30.00 -19.95 4.07
C SER A 715 -29.82 -20.09 5.58
N LEU A 716 -29.40 -19.02 6.24
CA LEU A 716 -29.25 -18.99 7.70
C LEU A 716 -30.53 -18.61 8.45
N LYS A 717 -31.64 -18.38 7.75
CA LYS A 717 -32.92 -17.94 8.33
C LYS A 717 -33.44 -18.84 9.46
N GLU A 718 -33.60 -20.13 9.20
CA GLU A 718 -34.10 -21.08 10.21
C GLU A 718 -33.11 -21.27 11.36
N MET A 719 -31.82 -21.26 11.04
CA MET A 719 -30.73 -21.33 12.01
C MET A 719 -30.81 -20.16 13.00
N ALA A 720 -31.05 -18.95 12.50
CA ALA A 720 -31.20 -17.73 13.30
C ALA A 720 -32.36 -17.83 14.29
N VAL A 721 -33.52 -18.31 13.84
CA VAL A 721 -34.69 -18.50 14.71
C VAL A 721 -34.41 -19.54 15.80
N LYS A 722 -33.82 -20.69 15.45
CA LYS A 722 -33.48 -21.75 16.41
C LYS A 722 -32.47 -21.24 17.46
N MET A 723 -31.43 -20.53 17.04
CA MET A 723 -30.45 -19.95 17.96
C MET A 723 -31.02 -18.83 18.84
N ALA A 724 -31.97 -18.04 18.32
CA ALA A 724 -32.65 -17.03 19.13
C ALA A 724 -33.46 -17.66 20.27
N ASN A 725 -34.08 -18.82 20.04
CA ASN A 725 -34.78 -19.56 21.09
C ASN A 725 -33.83 -20.12 22.16
N LEU A 726 -32.61 -20.51 21.77
CA LEU A 726 -31.54 -20.90 22.71
C LEU A 726 -30.99 -19.70 23.52
N ALA A 727 -31.12 -18.50 22.97
CA ALA A 727 -30.66 -17.27 23.62
C ALA A 727 -31.63 -16.70 24.66
N GLN A 728 -32.89 -17.18 24.68
CA GLN A 728 -33.92 -16.79 25.64
C GLN A 728 -33.57 -17.29 27.04
#